data_AF-A0A813KUH1-F1
#
_entry.id   AF-A0A813KUH1-F1
#
_cell.length_a   1.000
_cell.length_b   1.000
_cell.length_c   1.000
_cell.angle_alpha   90.00
_cell.angle_beta   90.00
_cell.angle_gamma   90.00
#
_symmetry.space_group_name_H-M   'P 1'
#
loop_
_entity.id
_entity.type
_entity.pdbx_description
1 polymer ?
#
loop_
_entity_poly.entity_id
_entity_poly.type
_entity_poly.pdbx_seq_one_letter_code
_entity_poly.pdbx_strand_id
1 'polypeptide(L)'
;MAARRWTRACNGQGAQPLITDFHAPAAQSSADHQQPVNVVWHKWSDLRLLDHEPLVRAHARPGLVLHVHLVELPLLAGVSRVGRVPRCSARRASFWRVSVTDLSQRLEHRDQQLLVCAVAKPADFFVQLCKRFPVASVFAHCEFCDEELKTEAEVRSALSSCGAKLETCWGGLTVNHIDDLGFDPADPAQMPMYKGEFNGIAKKRPIRAVLPIPVLRSPPPLEACECGSTAIEAAFLMGPSVPPPDARQTFTWSGGEAAALDYFKRYMETGQLKNYRGATESFAHGDHNPVNAGTRLSPWLAFGCISARMVVHEARSFERTHGKSSSTGKGNGKMGSTGARLHTELNFRDFLRFSALSWGTKLFKIGGIFQISGVKWSYDQGLFEKWRAGQTGYPFVDAGMRELATTGYMSHLHRQCCAAFLVRDLRLDWRLGAEHFESCLIDHTPDANWGNWSYRILQRPGLVQSRQNYPVEKHITTVECIAWPAVHDAHLEHTLRWVPELRGLPRDLAREPWRTEMVADKRIKVKPYKDLPLWFCAANRVNWDYEYFWLPGHAWTVSKATGAPKKCYNFSLGRDYPRPLVPPLNLEIDLDALPVCHSWGDTDLDQRPHVWGTPGDLDRGTTTATTTTSPTETTTHQQQQQQPQQQQQQQRRWSGNKLEEGQQQQ
;
A
#
# COMPACT_ATOMS: atom_id res chain seq x y z
N MET A 1 12.47 24.97 -5.80
CA MET A 1 11.83 26.21 -5.27
C MET A 1 10.74 25.94 -4.23
N ALA A 2 9.90 24.90 -4.38
CA ALA A 2 8.88 24.52 -3.38
C ALA A 2 9.46 24.13 -2.01
N ALA A 3 10.52 23.31 -1.97
CA ALA A 3 11.21 22.98 -0.71
C ALA A 3 11.78 24.22 0.00
N ARG A 4 12.29 25.22 -0.74
CA ARG A 4 12.84 26.47 -0.18
C ARG A 4 11.79 27.39 0.45
N ARG A 5 10.50 27.28 0.07
CA ARG A 5 9.40 28.03 0.74
C ARG A 5 9.09 27.43 2.11
N TRP A 6 9.07 26.11 2.23
CA TRP A 6 8.96 25.42 3.52
C TRP A 6 10.17 25.67 4.42
N THR A 7 11.40 25.60 3.88
CA THR A 7 12.61 25.80 4.69
C THR A 7 12.81 27.24 5.16
N ARG A 8 12.32 28.26 4.43
CA ARG A 8 12.40 29.66 4.91
C ARG A 8 11.46 29.95 6.07
N ALA A 9 10.30 29.27 6.15
CA ALA A 9 9.43 29.32 7.32
C ALA A 9 10.06 28.61 8.54
N CYS A 10 10.87 27.57 8.32
CA CYS A 10 11.52 26.81 9.40
C CYS A 10 12.91 27.34 9.82
N ASN A 11 13.66 28.02 8.94
CA ASN A 11 15.04 28.49 9.21
C ASN A 11 15.15 30.00 9.48
N GLY A 12 14.03 30.72 9.57
CA GLY A 12 14.03 32.13 9.95
C GLY A 12 14.02 32.27 11.48
N GLN A 13 15.14 32.73 12.04
CA GLN A 13 15.10 33.56 13.25
C GLN A 13 14.06 34.66 13.02
N GLY A 14 12.84 34.49 13.51
CA GLY A 14 11.73 35.42 13.26
C GLY A 14 10.42 34.79 12.76
N ALA A 15 10.34 33.49 12.48
CA ALA A 15 9.03 32.83 12.47
C ALA A 15 8.57 32.74 13.93
N GLN A 16 7.85 33.76 14.39
CA GLN A 16 7.06 33.60 15.61
C GLN A 16 6.24 32.32 15.45
N PRO A 17 6.20 31.44 16.47
CA PRO A 17 5.34 30.29 16.39
C PRO A 17 3.95 30.78 15.97
N LEU A 18 3.26 30.07 15.08
CA LEU A 18 1.80 30.18 14.93
C LEU A 18 1.10 29.62 16.18
N ILE A 19 1.70 29.82 17.36
CA ILE A 19 0.98 30.13 18.57
C ILE A 19 0.51 31.56 18.30
N THR A 20 -0.70 31.73 17.76
CA THR A 20 -1.44 32.91 18.21
C THR A 20 -1.41 32.77 19.73
N ASP A 21 -0.74 33.71 20.39
CA ASP A 21 -0.73 33.79 21.84
C ASP A 21 -2.13 33.41 22.31
N PHE A 22 -2.23 32.40 23.16
CA PHE A 22 -3.43 32.19 23.97
C PHE A 22 -3.55 33.43 24.85
N HIS A 23 -3.98 34.56 24.28
CA HIS A 23 -4.19 35.80 24.99
C HIS A 23 -5.34 35.53 25.92
N ALA A 24 -5.01 35.36 27.20
CA ALA A 24 -5.96 35.12 28.26
C ALA A 24 -6.93 36.31 28.34
N PRO A 25 -8.25 36.10 28.17
CA PRO A 25 -9.21 37.07 28.66
C PRO A 25 -9.17 37.03 30.20
N ALA A 26 -9.34 38.20 30.80
CA ALA A 26 -9.41 38.37 32.24
C ALA A 26 -10.46 37.43 32.85
N ALA A 27 -10.07 36.74 33.93
CA ALA A 27 -10.88 35.77 34.64
C ALA A 27 -12.28 36.32 34.96
N GLN A 28 -13.32 35.82 34.29
CA GLN A 28 -14.69 35.89 34.75
C GLN A 28 -15.06 34.53 35.35
N SER A 29 -15.28 34.50 36.66
CA SER A 29 -15.60 33.30 37.42
C SER A 29 -17.03 32.82 37.14
N SER A 30 -17.21 31.99 36.12
CA SER A 30 -18.41 31.16 35.96
C SER A 30 -18.22 29.82 36.66
N ALA A 31 -19.32 29.22 37.15
CA ALA A 31 -19.30 27.91 37.83
C ALA A 31 -18.75 26.77 36.94
N ASP A 32 -18.80 26.94 35.62
CA ASP A 32 -18.27 25.97 34.65
C ASP A 32 -16.73 25.93 34.61
N HIS A 33 -16.03 26.99 35.01
CA HIS A 33 -14.55 27.00 35.07
C HIS A 33 -13.97 26.14 36.20
N GLN A 34 -14.80 25.66 37.13
CA GLN A 34 -14.37 24.78 38.23
C GLN A 34 -14.64 23.29 37.96
N GLN A 35 -15.43 22.95 36.93
CA GLN A 35 -15.70 21.54 36.63
C GLN A 35 -14.48 20.86 35.99
N PRO A 36 -14.16 19.60 36.36
CA PRO A 36 -13.05 18.88 35.76
C PRO A 36 -13.25 18.71 34.25
N VAL A 37 -12.17 18.91 33.49
CA VAL A 37 -12.18 18.75 32.03
C VAL A 37 -11.46 17.45 31.65
N ASN A 38 -12.15 16.60 30.89
CA ASN A 38 -11.56 15.45 30.21
C ASN A 38 -11.25 15.84 28.77
N VAL A 39 -10.09 15.43 28.25
CA VAL A 39 -9.68 15.77 26.87
C VAL A 39 -9.65 14.50 26.04
N VAL A 40 -10.24 14.52 24.85
CA VAL A 40 -10.00 13.51 23.82
C VAL A 40 -8.97 14.06 22.85
N TRP A 41 -7.77 13.49 22.86
CA TRP A 41 -6.73 13.82 21.90
C TRP A 41 -6.84 12.90 20.69
N HIS A 42 -7.43 13.43 19.62
CA HIS A 42 -7.49 12.79 18.31
C HIS A 42 -6.14 12.95 17.62
N LYS A 43 -5.46 11.82 17.42
CA LYS A 43 -4.17 11.74 16.73
C LYS A 43 -4.39 11.60 15.22
N TRP A 44 -3.28 11.48 14.51
CA TRP A 44 -3.29 11.26 13.06
C TRP A 44 -3.86 9.89 12.68
N SER A 45 -3.87 8.94 13.61
CA SER A 45 -4.13 7.51 13.40
C SER A 45 -5.57 7.09 13.78
N ASP A 46 -6.43 8.03 14.17
CA ASP A 46 -7.76 7.74 14.74
C ASP A 46 -8.83 8.82 14.45
N LEU A 47 -8.78 9.49 13.28
CA LEU A 47 -9.71 10.55 12.88
C LEU A 47 -11.14 10.04 12.56
N ARG A 48 -11.85 9.53 13.57
CA ARG A 48 -13.21 8.97 13.49
C ARG A 48 -13.93 9.08 14.84
N LEU A 49 -15.25 8.93 14.85
CA LEU A 49 -16.04 8.82 16.08
C LEU A 49 -16.50 7.38 16.39
N LEU A 50 -16.75 6.55 15.37
CA LEU A 50 -17.13 5.16 15.58
C LEU A 50 -15.93 4.32 16.00
N ASP A 51 -16.17 3.33 16.86
CA ASP A 51 -15.14 2.43 17.35
C ASP A 51 -13.92 3.15 17.97
N HIS A 52 -14.20 4.23 18.71
CA HIS A 52 -13.19 5.13 19.27
C HIS A 52 -13.19 5.05 20.80
N GLU A 53 -12.34 4.20 21.38
CA GLU A 53 -12.34 3.97 22.83
C GLU A 53 -11.97 5.21 23.68
N PRO A 54 -11.02 6.09 23.29
CA PRO A 54 -10.74 7.32 24.02
C PRO A 54 -11.97 8.22 24.13
N LEU A 55 -12.80 8.25 23.08
CA LEU A 55 -14.04 9.04 23.03
C LEU A 55 -15.04 8.48 24.05
N VAL A 56 -15.26 7.16 24.02
CA VAL A 56 -16.15 6.47 24.96
C VAL A 56 -15.72 6.69 26.41
N ARG A 57 -14.44 6.54 26.72
CA ARG A 57 -13.91 6.70 28.09
C ARG A 57 -14.02 8.14 28.59
N ALA A 58 -13.71 9.13 27.75
CA ALA A 58 -13.78 10.53 28.14
C ALA A 58 -15.22 10.96 28.46
N HIS A 59 -16.20 10.61 27.62
CA HIS A 59 -17.61 10.97 27.87
C HIS A 59 -18.29 10.10 28.93
N ALA A 60 -17.74 8.93 29.28
CA ALA A 60 -18.23 8.15 30.42
C ALA A 60 -17.90 8.81 31.77
N ARG A 61 -16.83 9.62 31.84
CA ARG A 61 -16.42 10.28 33.09
C ARG A 61 -17.24 11.54 33.38
N PRO A 62 -17.49 11.86 34.67
CA PRO A 62 -18.06 13.15 35.05
C PRO A 62 -17.17 14.32 34.60
N GLY A 63 -17.80 15.48 34.39
CA GLY A 63 -17.14 16.70 33.94
C GLY A 63 -17.42 17.04 32.48
N LEU A 64 -16.71 18.05 32.00
CA LEU A 64 -16.79 18.57 30.64
C LEU A 64 -15.81 17.82 29.74
N VAL A 65 -16.08 17.77 28.43
CA VAL A 65 -15.21 17.08 27.47
C VAL A 65 -14.74 18.01 26.36
N LEU A 66 -13.42 18.07 26.17
CA LEU A 66 -12.80 18.85 25.10
C LEU A 66 -12.17 17.93 24.05
N HIS A 67 -12.45 18.16 22.77
CA HIS A 67 -11.79 17.46 21.67
C HIS A 67 -10.64 18.28 21.13
N VAL A 68 -9.47 17.66 20.98
CA VAL A 68 -8.26 18.31 20.48
C VAL A 68 -7.64 17.47 19.37
N HIS A 69 -7.20 18.13 18.29
CA HIS A 69 -6.29 17.58 17.29
C HIS A 69 -5.05 18.47 17.18
N LEU A 70 -3.87 17.85 17.27
CA LEU A 70 -2.59 18.56 17.21
C LEU A 70 -1.91 18.33 15.86
N VAL A 71 -1.58 19.43 15.19
CA VAL A 71 -0.86 19.44 13.93
C VAL A 71 0.64 19.47 14.22
N GLU A 72 1.27 18.30 14.17
CA GLU A 72 2.71 18.14 14.39
C GLU A 72 3.50 18.60 13.16
N LEU A 73 3.95 19.86 13.18
CA LEU A 73 4.63 20.49 12.05
C LEU A 73 5.82 19.68 11.50
N PRO A 74 6.66 18.99 12.31
CA PRO A 74 7.75 18.17 11.78
C PRO A 74 7.29 17.01 10.88
N LEU A 75 6.08 16.47 11.08
CA LEU A 75 5.53 15.39 10.25
C LEU A 75 4.98 15.91 8.91
N LEU A 76 4.41 17.12 8.92
CA LEU A 76 3.88 17.76 7.72
C LEU A 76 4.95 18.46 6.87
N ALA A 77 5.83 19.21 7.52
CA ALA A 77 6.77 20.15 6.94
C ALA A 77 8.21 19.64 6.90
N GLY A 78 8.49 18.56 7.64
CA GLY A 78 9.84 18.07 7.83
C GLY A 78 10.44 17.46 6.57
N VAL A 79 11.73 17.22 6.64
CA VAL A 79 12.48 16.44 5.65
C VAL A 79 12.95 15.14 6.27
N SER A 80 12.98 14.09 5.45
CA SER A 80 13.47 12.77 5.83
C SER A 80 14.97 12.81 6.17
N ARG A 81 15.45 11.81 6.91
CA ARG A 81 16.78 11.86 7.53
C ARG A 81 17.88 11.51 6.52
N VAL A 82 17.64 10.51 5.67
CA VAL A 82 18.63 9.94 4.75
C VAL A 82 18.55 10.58 3.37
N GLY A 83 17.41 10.46 2.70
CA GLY A 83 17.16 10.95 1.34
C GLY A 83 16.81 12.44 1.25
N ARG A 84 16.64 13.13 2.38
CA ARG A 84 16.34 14.58 2.47
C ARG A 84 15.12 15.00 1.62
N VAL A 85 14.15 14.09 1.47
CA VAL A 85 12.89 14.37 0.76
C VAL A 85 11.84 14.90 1.75
N PRO A 86 10.83 15.67 1.32
CA PRO A 86 9.74 16.07 2.22
C PRO A 86 9.08 14.86 2.86
N ARG A 87 8.78 14.90 4.16
CA ARG A 87 8.15 13.76 4.85
C ARG A 87 6.71 13.55 4.42
N CYS A 88 5.98 14.62 4.09
CA CYS A 88 4.57 14.55 3.67
C CYS A 88 4.34 15.20 2.31
N SER A 89 3.67 14.48 1.40
CA SER A 89 3.24 15.05 0.12
C SER A 89 2.03 15.95 0.29
N ALA A 90 1.85 16.89 -0.65
CA ALA A 90 0.65 17.72 -0.74
C ALA A 90 -0.64 16.87 -0.80
N ARG A 91 -0.60 15.71 -1.48
CA ARG A 91 -1.76 14.81 -1.58
C ARG A 91 -2.11 14.21 -0.23
N ARG A 92 -1.13 13.70 0.53
CA ARG A 92 -1.38 13.15 1.87
C ARG A 92 -1.83 14.24 2.85
N ALA A 93 -1.20 15.41 2.83
CA ALA A 93 -1.61 16.56 3.62
C ALA A 93 -3.06 16.99 3.30
N SER A 94 -3.45 16.97 2.02
CA SER A 94 -4.83 17.26 1.63
C SER A 94 -5.82 16.20 2.10
N PHE A 95 -5.46 14.91 2.01
CA PHE A 95 -6.32 13.84 2.52
C PHE A 95 -6.53 13.98 4.03
N TRP A 96 -5.44 14.19 4.79
CA TRP A 96 -5.48 14.50 6.22
C TRP A 96 -6.40 15.68 6.53
N ARG A 97 -6.24 16.81 5.83
CA ARG A 97 -7.05 18.00 6.04
C ARG A 97 -8.55 17.71 5.90
N VAL A 98 -8.93 17.03 4.82
CA VAL A 98 -10.32 16.65 4.59
C VAL A 98 -10.81 15.71 5.69
N SER A 99 -9.97 14.80 6.20
CA SER A 99 -10.31 13.95 7.33
C SER A 99 -10.54 14.72 8.64
N VAL A 100 -9.70 15.71 8.94
CA VAL A 100 -9.88 16.57 10.13
C VAL A 100 -11.13 17.45 10.00
N THR A 101 -11.39 17.99 8.81
CA THR A 101 -12.62 18.75 8.54
C THR A 101 -13.86 17.89 8.72
N ASP A 102 -13.87 16.65 8.21
CA ASP A 102 -14.97 15.70 8.43
C ASP A 102 -15.16 15.41 9.92
N LEU A 103 -14.08 15.18 10.68
CA LEU A 103 -14.16 14.98 12.13
C LEU A 103 -14.75 16.21 12.85
N SER A 104 -14.32 17.43 12.50
CA SER A 104 -14.85 18.68 13.08
C SER A 104 -16.35 18.79 12.83
N GLN A 105 -16.79 18.65 11.58
CA GLN A 105 -18.20 18.74 11.20
C GLN A 105 -19.05 17.69 11.92
N ARG A 106 -18.54 16.46 12.07
CA ARG A 106 -19.25 15.39 12.77
C ARG A 106 -19.37 15.62 14.27
N LEU A 107 -18.42 16.31 14.89
CA LEU A 107 -18.48 16.78 16.26
C LEU A 107 -19.45 17.96 16.41
N GLU A 108 -19.42 18.93 15.49
CA GLU A 108 -20.33 20.08 15.44
C GLU A 108 -21.80 19.64 15.33
N HIS A 109 -22.10 18.64 14.51
CA HIS A 109 -23.43 18.01 14.42
C HIS A 109 -23.90 17.32 15.71
N ARG A 110 -23.05 17.26 16.73
CA ARG A 110 -23.33 16.67 18.05
C ARG A 110 -23.05 17.67 19.18
N ASP A 111 -23.15 18.96 18.88
CA ASP A 111 -22.96 20.06 19.83
C ASP A 111 -21.58 20.04 20.51
N GLN A 112 -20.56 19.55 19.79
CA GLN A 112 -19.16 19.57 20.23
C GLN A 112 -18.32 20.44 19.29
N GLN A 113 -17.12 20.79 19.75
CA GLN A 113 -16.14 21.51 18.94
C GLN A 113 -14.81 20.76 18.94
N LEU A 114 -14.16 20.69 17.78
CA LEU A 114 -12.78 20.21 17.65
C LEU A 114 -11.81 21.38 17.70
N LEU A 115 -10.94 21.43 18.71
CA LEU A 115 -9.84 22.37 18.76
C LEU A 115 -8.66 21.84 17.94
N VAL A 116 -8.29 22.53 16.86
CA VAL A 116 -7.16 22.17 16.02
C VAL A 116 -6.02 23.16 16.24
N CYS A 117 -4.86 22.67 16.69
CA CYS A 117 -3.72 23.54 17.00
C CYS A 117 -2.43 23.06 16.33
N ALA A 118 -1.73 23.98 15.64
CA ALA A 118 -0.38 23.71 15.16
C ALA A 118 0.62 23.84 16.30
N VAL A 119 1.45 22.81 16.48
CA VAL A 119 2.39 22.74 17.60
C VAL A 119 3.76 22.32 17.12
N ALA A 120 4.79 22.92 17.71
CA ALA A 120 6.16 22.41 17.61
C ALA A 120 6.34 21.17 18.50
N LYS A 121 5.71 21.17 19.69
CA LYS A 121 5.78 20.10 20.68
C LYS A 121 4.43 19.91 21.37
N PRO A 122 3.78 18.73 21.25
CA PRO A 122 2.51 18.45 21.91
C PRO A 122 2.52 18.62 23.44
N ALA A 123 3.64 18.30 24.10
CA ALA A 123 3.76 18.44 25.56
C ALA A 123 3.53 19.88 26.04
N ASP A 124 4.05 20.88 25.32
CA ASP A 124 3.94 22.28 25.70
C ASP A 124 2.49 22.76 25.60
N PHE A 125 1.74 22.29 24.59
CA PHE A 125 0.32 22.58 24.46
C PHE A 125 -0.47 22.09 25.67
N PHE A 126 -0.25 20.85 26.12
CA PHE A 126 -0.97 20.32 27.27
C PHE A 126 -0.62 21.04 28.58
N VAL A 127 0.62 21.51 28.76
CA VAL A 127 0.98 22.37 29.91
C VAL A 127 0.16 23.66 29.89
N GLN A 128 0.03 24.32 28.74
CA GLN A 128 -0.77 25.55 28.65
C GLN A 128 -2.26 25.27 28.85
N LEU A 129 -2.76 24.15 28.33
CA LEU A 129 -4.14 23.73 28.51
C LEU A 129 -4.48 23.52 30.01
N CYS A 130 -3.59 22.87 30.76
CA CYS A 130 -3.73 22.66 32.21
C CYS A 130 -3.70 23.96 33.03
N LYS A 131 -3.10 25.05 32.52
CA LYS A 131 -3.15 26.36 33.19
C LYS A 131 -4.51 27.05 33.01
N ARG A 132 -5.20 26.76 31.90
CA ARG A 132 -6.47 27.39 31.55
C ARG A 132 -7.68 26.62 32.08
N PHE A 133 -7.60 25.29 32.08
CA PHE A 133 -8.68 24.41 32.49
C PHE A 133 -8.20 23.44 33.58
N PRO A 134 -9.07 23.05 34.52
CA PRO A 134 -8.78 21.97 35.47
C PRO A 134 -8.83 20.60 34.76
N VAL A 135 -7.83 20.34 33.92
CA VAL A 135 -7.74 19.09 33.15
C VAL A 135 -7.48 17.93 34.09
N ALA A 136 -8.41 16.98 34.14
CA ALA A 136 -8.29 15.77 34.96
C ALA A 136 -7.58 14.65 34.21
N SER A 137 -7.93 14.43 32.95
CA SER A 137 -7.40 13.32 32.14
C SER A 137 -7.43 13.63 30.65
N VAL A 138 -6.40 13.19 29.95
CA VAL A 138 -6.31 13.19 28.48
C VAL A 138 -6.41 11.75 28.01
N PHE A 139 -7.36 11.45 27.14
CA PHE A 139 -7.58 10.14 26.55
C PHE A 139 -7.09 10.14 25.11
N ALA A 140 -6.31 9.12 24.74
CA ALA A 140 -5.82 8.95 23.38
C ALA A 140 -5.66 7.46 23.05
N HIS A 141 -5.60 7.13 21.76
CA HIS A 141 -5.08 5.83 21.38
C HIS A 141 -3.57 5.74 21.65
N CYS A 142 -3.05 4.54 21.93
CA CYS A 142 -1.61 4.27 21.98
C CYS A 142 -0.98 4.24 20.57
N GLU A 143 0.30 4.54 20.49
CA GLU A 143 1.10 4.47 19.27
C GLU A 143 2.17 3.38 19.33
N PHE A 144 2.83 3.10 18.19
CA PHE A 144 3.67 1.90 18.02
C PHE A 144 5.13 2.18 17.68
N CYS A 145 5.42 3.37 17.13
CA CYS A 145 6.72 3.69 16.55
C CYS A 145 7.47 4.74 17.38
N ASP A 146 8.80 4.79 17.19
CA ASP A 146 9.74 5.51 18.06
C ASP A 146 9.41 7.00 18.25
N GLU A 147 9.05 7.71 17.17
CA GLU A 147 8.72 9.14 17.23
C GLU A 147 7.44 9.37 18.04
N GLU A 148 6.37 8.62 17.75
CA GLU A 148 5.08 8.76 18.41
C GLU A 148 5.13 8.32 19.89
N LEU A 149 5.85 7.24 20.20
CA LEU A 149 6.06 6.79 21.58
C LEU A 149 6.83 7.82 22.41
N LYS A 150 7.82 8.48 21.80
CA LYS A 150 8.55 9.58 22.45
C LYS A 150 7.63 10.76 22.73
N THR A 151 6.80 11.16 21.75
CA THR A 151 5.80 12.23 21.94
C THR A 151 4.83 11.88 23.09
N GLU A 152 4.33 10.65 23.15
CA GLU A 152 3.47 10.20 24.26
C GLU A 152 4.16 10.28 25.62
N ALA A 153 5.43 9.85 25.71
CA ALA A 153 6.19 9.90 26.96
C ALA A 153 6.40 11.35 27.44
N GLU A 154 6.71 12.27 26.53
CA GLU A 154 6.87 13.69 26.84
C GLU A 154 5.54 14.32 27.30
N VAL A 155 4.43 14.04 26.61
CA VAL A 155 3.09 14.50 27.00
C VAL A 155 2.68 13.92 28.36
N ARG A 156 2.96 12.64 28.61
CA ARG A 156 2.69 11.99 29.90
C ARG A 156 3.44 12.66 31.04
N SER A 157 4.72 12.98 30.84
CA SER A 157 5.53 13.69 31.82
C SER A 157 4.98 15.09 32.09
N ALA A 158 4.64 15.84 31.03
CA ALA A 158 4.08 17.18 31.13
C ALA A 158 2.74 17.22 31.89
N LEU A 159 1.81 16.32 31.56
CA LEU A 159 0.52 16.22 32.25
C LEU A 159 0.69 15.85 33.73
N SER A 160 1.61 14.94 34.04
CA SER A 160 1.89 14.53 35.43
C SER A 160 2.38 15.71 36.27
N SER A 161 3.22 16.58 35.70
CA SER A 161 3.68 17.81 36.37
C SER A 161 2.55 18.82 36.65
N CYS A 162 1.43 18.72 35.93
CA CYS A 162 0.23 19.53 36.13
C CYS A 162 -0.86 18.83 36.95
N GLY A 163 -0.61 17.62 37.48
CA GLY A 163 -1.60 16.84 38.22
C GLY A 163 -2.65 16.12 37.36
N ALA A 164 -2.49 16.13 36.03
CA ALA A 164 -3.34 15.43 35.07
C ALA A 164 -2.72 14.08 34.63
N LYS A 165 -3.51 13.23 33.98
CA LYS A 165 -3.05 11.91 33.49
C LYS A 165 -3.26 11.74 32.00
N LEU A 166 -2.28 11.14 31.31
CA LEU A 166 -2.47 10.59 29.97
C LEU A 166 -2.95 9.15 30.07
N GLU A 167 -4.16 8.87 29.60
CA GLU A 167 -4.75 7.54 29.54
C GLU A 167 -4.83 7.05 28.11
N THR A 168 -3.87 6.21 27.75
CA THR A 168 -3.81 5.58 26.44
C THR A 168 -4.61 4.28 26.42
N CYS A 169 -5.31 4.02 25.32
CA CYS A 169 -6.00 2.75 25.09
C CYS A 169 -5.70 2.21 23.69
N TRP A 170 -5.94 0.91 23.52
CA TRP A 170 -5.62 0.22 22.27
C TRP A 170 -6.80 0.21 21.26
N GLY A 171 -8.03 0.40 21.74
CA GLY A 171 -9.27 0.08 21.03
C GLY A 171 -9.34 0.44 19.54
N GLY A 172 -9.66 -0.52 18.67
CA GLY A 172 -10.03 -0.25 17.27
C GLY A 172 -8.86 0.13 16.34
N LEU A 173 -7.63 0.25 16.85
CA LEU A 173 -6.43 0.43 16.02
C LEU A 173 -6.09 -0.82 15.20
N THR A 174 -6.27 -1.99 15.79
CA THR A 174 -6.03 -3.30 15.20
C THR A 174 -7.32 -4.12 15.16
N VAL A 175 -7.32 -5.22 14.40
CA VAL A 175 -8.42 -6.19 14.46
C VAL A 175 -8.37 -6.95 15.78
N ASN A 176 -7.17 -7.40 16.16
CA ASN A 176 -6.92 -8.18 17.37
C ASN A 176 -6.51 -7.24 18.49
N HIS A 177 -7.17 -7.27 19.64
CA HIS A 177 -6.77 -6.45 20.78
C HIS A 177 -5.50 -7.02 21.42
N ILE A 178 -4.62 -6.15 21.92
CA ILE A 178 -3.35 -6.55 22.54
C ILE A 178 -3.53 -7.58 23.67
N ASP A 179 -4.45 -7.32 24.61
CA ASP A 179 -4.74 -8.25 25.71
C ASP A 179 -5.30 -9.62 25.26
N ASP A 180 -5.86 -9.71 24.05
CA ASP A 180 -6.51 -10.93 23.56
C ASP A 180 -5.54 -11.83 22.77
N LEU A 181 -4.29 -11.40 22.55
CA LEU A 181 -3.27 -12.14 21.80
C LEU A 181 -2.78 -13.41 22.51
N GLY A 182 -2.83 -13.42 23.85
CA GLY A 182 -2.31 -14.49 24.70
C GLY A 182 -0.79 -14.56 24.79
N PHE A 183 -0.10 -13.48 24.41
CA PHE A 183 1.33 -13.26 24.58
C PHE A 183 1.58 -11.74 24.56
N ASP A 184 2.73 -11.30 25.09
CA ASP A 184 3.13 -9.88 25.04
C ASP A 184 3.83 -9.56 23.72
N PRO A 185 3.24 -8.75 22.81
CA PRO A 185 3.88 -8.39 21.55
C PRO A 185 5.07 -7.43 21.70
N ALA A 186 5.22 -6.77 22.85
CA ALA A 186 6.39 -5.94 23.13
C ALA A 186 7.62 -6.77 23.53
N ASP A 187 7.42 -8.01 23.99
CA ASP A 187 8.50 -8.96 24.31
C ASP A 187 9.00 -9.66 23.03
N PRO A 188 10.24 -9.39 22.57
CA PRO A 188 10.80 -10.02 21.38
C PRO A 188 10.95 -11.54 21.48
N ALA A 189 10.95 -12.12 22.69
CA ALA A 189 11.00 -13.56 22.88
C ALA A 189 9.64 -14.24 22.63
N GLN A 190 8.54 -13.50 22.73
CA GLN A 190 7.18 -14.00 22.56
C GLN A 190 6.57 -13.65 21.21
N MET A 191 6.90 -12.46 20.66
CA MET A 191 6.36 -12.02 19.38
C MET A 191 6.85 -12.91 18.23
N PRO A 192 5.96 -13.57 17.46
CA PRO A 192 6.37 -14.39 16.34
C PRO A 192 7.18 -13.60 15.32
N MET A 193 8.30 -14.17 14.86
CA MET A 193 9.14 -13.53 13.83
C MET A 193 8.44 -13.51 12.46
N TYR A 194 7.57 -14.49 12.21
CA TYR A 194 6.96 -14.69 10.90
C TYR A 194 5.44 -14.46 10.91
N LYS A 195 4.94 -13.78 9.85
CA LYS A 195 3.51 -13.47 9.70
C LYS A 195 2.60 -14.70 9.75
N GLY A 196 3.07 -15.87 9.31
CA GLY A 196 2.30 -17.12 9.25
C GLY A 196 1.93 -17.62 10.64
N GLU A 197 2.93 -17.67 11.53
CA GLU A 197 2.79 -18.03 12.94
C GLU A 197 1.87 -17.06 13.67
N PHE A 198 2.12 -15.75 13.53
CA PHE A 198 1.24 -14.72 14.11
C PHE A 198 -0.21 -14.88 13.64
N ASN A 199 -0.42 -15.06 12.34
CA ASN A 199 -1.76 -15.24 11.77
C ASN A 199 -2.44 -16.53 12.25
N GLY A 200 -1.67 -17.60 12.49
CA GLY A 200 -2.17 -18.85 13.09
C GLY A 200 -2.67 -18.68 14.52
N ILE A 201 -2.10 -17.73 15.27
CA ILE A 201 -2.55 -17.32 16.61
C ILE A 201 -3.74 -16.35 16.49
N ALA A 202 -3.56 -15.24 15.79
CA ALA A 202 -4.52 -14.13 15.69
C ALA A 202 -5.89 -14.56 15.16
N LYS A 203 -5.94 -15.41 14.12
CA LYS A 203 -7.23 -15.87 13.54
C LYS A 203 -8.12 -16.64 14.50
N LYS A 204 -7.56 -17.21 15.56
CA LYS A 204 -8.29 -17.95 16.59
C LYS A 204 -8.80 -17.05 17.73
N ARG A 205 -8.37 -15.78 17.77
CA ARG A 205 -8.75 -14.83 18.82
C ARG A 205 -10.13 -14.23 18.53
N PRO A 206 -10.92 -13.94 19.57
CA PRO A 206 -12.17 -13.23 19.39
C PRO A 206 -11.89 -11.82 18.90
N ILE A 207 -12.74 -11.33 18.00
CA ILE A 207 -12.73 -9.92 17.61
C ILE A 207 -13.73 -9.22 18.52
N ARG A 208 -13.25 -8.25 19.32
CA ARG A 208 -14.11 -7.45 20.21
C ARG A 208 -15.25 -6.78 19.43
N ALA A 209 -16.32 -6.39 20.12
CA ALA A 209 -17.41 -5.64 19.49
C ALA A 209 -16.94 -4.25 19.03
N VAL A 210 -17.58 -3.73 17.99
CA VAL A 210 -17.41 -2.34 17.55
C VAL A 210 -18.06 -1.42 18.59
N LEU A 211 -17.34 -0.41 19.07
CA LEU A 211 -17.89 0.55 20.02
C LEU A 211 -18.80 1.56 19.30
N PRO A 212 -20.02 1.83 19.80
CA PRO A 212 -20.86 2.89 19.27
C PRO A 212 -20.31 4.28 19.65
N ILE A 213 -20.77 5.32 18.97
CA ILE A 213 -20.56 6.70 19.41
C ILE A 213 -21.33 6.87 20.74
N PRO A 214 -20.68 7.32 21.82
CA PRO A 214 -21.35 7.50 23.11
C PRO A 214 -22.28 8.71 23.08
N VAL A 215 -23.14 8.84 24.10
CA VAL A 215 -23.81 10.13 24.38
C VAL A 215 -22.74 11.13 24.80
N LEU A 216 -22.62 12.25 24.08
CA LEU A 216 -21.57 13.22 24.32
C LEU A 216 -21.98 14.17 25.46
N ARG A 217 -21.04 14.42 26.36
CA ARG A 217 -21.14 15.41 27.44
C ARG A 217 -20.79 16.80 26.92
N SER A 218 -21.28 17.83 27.61
CA SER A 218 -21.06 19.22 27.22
C SER A 218 -19.57 19.57 27.15
N PRO A 219 -19.17 20.42 26.19
CA PRO A 219 -17.83 20.98 26.14
C PRO A 219 -17.63 22.08 27.20
N PRO A 220 -16.38 22.38 27.59
CA PRO A 220 -16.11 23.57 28.39
C PRO A 220 -16.43 24.86 27.62
N PRO A 221 -16.74 25.98 28.31
CA PRO A 221 -16.90 27.27 27.65
C PRO A 221 -15.57 27.69 27.03
N LEU A 222 -15.45 27.46 25.73
CA LEU A 222 -14.35 27.95 24.92
C LEU A 222 -14.63 29.42 24.61
N GLU A 223 -14.25 30.33 25.51
CA GLU A 223 -14.16 31.75 25.16
C GLU A 223 -13.33 31.83 23.88
N ALA A 224 -13.93 32.36 22.81
CA ALA A 224 -13.51 32.29 21.41
C ALA A 224 -11.98 32.14 21.24
N CYS A 225 -11.49 30.90 21.30
CA CYS A 225 -10.14 30.60 20.87
C CYS A 225 -10.16 30.81 19.37
N GLU A 226 -9.56 31.89 18.88
CA GLU A 226 -9.35 32.19 17.45
C GLU A 226 -8.46 31.13 16.72
N CYS A 227 -8.31 29.94 17.31
CA CYS A 227 -7.40 28.88 16.91
C CYS A 227 -8.04 27.82 15.99
N GLY A 228 -9.37 27.78 15.84
CA GLY A 228 -10.05 26.65 15.20
C GLY A 228 -9.98 26.58 13.67
N SER A 229 -10.13 27.71 12.97
CA SER A 229 -10.16 27.76 11.49
C SER A 229 -8.81 28.17 10.88
N THR A 230 -8.10 29.08 11.54
CA THR A 230 -6.84 29.69 11.05
C THR A 230 -5.69 28.71 10.98
N ALA A 231 -5.61 27.69 11.86
CA ALA A 231 -4.51 26.72 11.87
C ALA A 231 -4.58 25.72 10.70
N ILE A 232 -5.78 25.27 10.32
CA ILE A 232 -5.99 24.38 9.17
C ILE A 232 -5.67 25.11 7.87
N GLU A 233 -6.09 26.38 7.77
CA GLU A 233 -5.83 27.25 6.62
C GLU A 233 -4.35 27.67 6.54
N ALA A 234 -3.70 27.98 7.67
CA ALA A 234 -2.27 28.30 7.72
C ALA A 234 -1.40 27.09 7.34
N ALA A 235 -1.76 25.88 7.76
CA ALA A 235 -1.09 24.66 7.33
C ALA A 235 -1.21 24.45 5.80
N PHE A 236 -2.32 24.89 5.18
CA PHE A 236 -2.52 24.88 3.73
C PHE A 236 -1.69 25.95 3.01
N LEU A 237 -1.63 27.17 3.53
CA LEU A 237 -0.83 28.27 2.97
C LEU A 237 0.67 27.96 2.94
N MET A 238 1.14 27.12 3.87
CA MET A 238 2.53 26.65 3.90
C MET A 238 2.80 25.45 2.98
N GLY A 239 1.76 24.76 2.48
CA GLY A 239 1.86 23.54 1.67
C GLY A 239 2.02 23.74 0.16
N PRO A 240 2.61 22.78 -0.60
CA PRO A 240 2.51 22.80 -2.05
C PRO A 240 1.05 22.59 -2.45
N SER A 241 0.59 23.30 -3.48
CA SER A 241 -0.72 23.05 -4.08
C SER A 241 -0.82 21.59 -4.52
N VAL A 242 -1.93 20.93 -4.18
CA VAL A 242 -2.23 19.59 -4.68
C VAL A 242 -2.30 19.64 -6.20
N PRO A 243 -1.51 18.85 -6.94
CA PRO A 243 -1.62 18.83 -8.39
C PRO A 243 -3.02 18.34 -8.79
N PRO A 244 -3.62 18.88 -9.87
CA PRO A 244 -4.93 18.45 -10.32
C PRO A 244 -4.97 16.93 -10.56
N PRO A 245 -6.16 16.31 -10.49
CA PRO A 245 -6.31 14.90 -10.85
C PRO A 245 -5.79 14.64 -12.26
N ASP A 246 -4.99 13.59 -12.41
CA ASP A 246 -4.49 13.16 -13.70
C ASP A 246 -5.53 12.25 -14.37
N ALA A 247 -5.77 12.41 -15.68
CA ALA A 247 -6.77 11.65 -16.42
C ALA A 247 -6.56 10.12 -16.38
N ARG A 248 -5.36 9.65 -16.05
CA ARG A 248 -5.03 8.23 -15.87
C ARG A 248 -5.52 7.68 -14.53
N GLN A 249 -5.90 8.52 -13.58
CA GLN A 249 -6.39 8.08 -12.27
C GLN A 249 -7.75 7.38 -12.43
N THR A 250 -7.86 6.17 -11.91
CA THR A 250 -9.12 5.40 -11.89
C THR A 250 -9.90 5.59 -10.59
N PHE A 251 -9.30 6.27 -9.61
CA PHE A 251 -9.89 6.48 -8.30
C PHE A 251 -9.33 7.75 -7.66
N THR A 252 -10.20 8.49 -6.97
CA THR A 252 -9.84 9.68 -6.21
C THR A 252 -10.25 9.46 -4.76
N TRP A 253 -9.30 9.60 -3.84
CA TRP A 253 -9.56 9.51 -2.41
C TRP A 253 -10.01 10.85 -1.84
N SER A 254 -11.08 10.81 -1.05
CA SER A 254 -11.48 11.90 -0.16
C SER A 254 -11.28 11.46 1.28
N GLY A 255 -10.68 12.32 2.10
CA GLY A 255 -10.50 12.06 3.52
C GLY A 255 -11.84 11.98 4.28
N GLY A 256 -11.79 11.49 5.52
CA GLY A 256 -12.92 11.49 6.44
C GLY A 256 -13.54 10.12 6.70
N GLU A 257 -14.11 9.98 7.89
CA GLU A 257 -14.90 8.82 8.31
C GLU A 257 -16.13 8.65 7.43
N ALA A 258 -16.84 9.74 7.09
CA ALA A 258 -18.02 9.65 6.23
C ALA A 258 -17.69 9.04 4.85
N ALA A 259 -16.62 9.52 4.21
CA ALA A 259 -16.16 9.01 2.93
C ALA A 259 -15.69 7.55 3.02
N ALA A 260 -15.04 7.17 4.12
CA ALA A 260 -14.59 5.79 4.34
C ALA A 260 -15.75 4.80 4.43
N LEU A 261 -16.78 5.16 5.23
CA LEU A 261 -17.97 4.33 5.45
C LEU A 261 -18.80 4.20 4.17
N ASP A 262 -19.04 5.31 3.46
CA ASP A 262 -19.75 5.31 2.18
C ASP A 262 -19.02 4.45 1.13
N TYR A 263 -17.70 4.63 0.99
CA TYR A 263 -16.90 3.84 0.08
C TYR A 263 -17.00 2.35 0.38
N PHE A 264 -16.83 1.95 1.65
CA PHE A 264 -16.84 0.53 2.00
C PHE A 264 -18.22 -0.09 1.83
N LYS A 265 -19.29 0.65 2.17
CA LYS A 265 -20.67 0.24 1.87
C LYS A 265 -20.86 -0.02 0.38
N ARG A 266 -20.49 0.94 -0.49
CA ARG A 266 -20.57 0.77 -1.96
C ARG A 266 -19.70 -0.38 -2.47
N TYR A 267 -18.52 -0.59 -1.91
CA TYR A 267 -17.64 -1.71 -2.26
C TYR A 267 -18.32 -3.07 -2.00
N MET A 268 -19.12 -3.17 -0.93
CA MET A 268 -19.92 -4.36 -0.65
C MET A 268 -21.15 -4.47 -1.56
N GLU A 269 -21.94 -3.40 -1.70
CA GLU A 269 -23.19 -3.37 -2.47
C GLU A 269 -22.97 -3.64 -3.98
N THR A 270 -21.86 -3.18 -4.53
CA THR A 270 -21.48 -3.44 -5.93
C THR A 270 -20.90 -4.84 -6.17
N GLY A 271 -20.87 -5.70 -5.13
CA GLY A 271 -20.39 -7.08 -5.23
C GLY A 271 -18.87 -7.21 -5.33
N GLN A 272 -18.10 -6.12 -5.25
CA GLN A 272 -16.63 -6.17 -5.33
C GLN A 272 -16.02 -7.00 -4.21
N LEU A 273 -16.60 -6.98 -3.00
CA LEU A 273 -16.19 -7.85 -1.91
C LEU A 273 -16.26 -9.34 -2.31
N LYS A 274 -17.32 -9.79 -3.00
CA LYS A 274 -17.46 -11.18 -3.47
C LYS A 274 -16.37 -11.57 -4.47
N ASN A 275 -15.85 -10.60 -5.22
CA ASN A 275 -14.79 -10.82 -6.19
C ASN A 275 -13.38 -10.67 -5.61
N TYR A 276 -13.24 -10.19 -4.37
CA TYR A 276 -11.95 -9.96 -3.74
C TYR A 276 -11.11 -11.24 -3.60
N ARG A 277 -9.91 -11.25 -4.19
CA ARG A 277 -8.99 -12.41 -4.19
C ARG A 277 -7.84 -12.29 -3.19
N GLY A 278 -7.69 -11.15 -2.51
CA GLY A 278 -6.57 -10.89 -1.58
C GLY A 278 -5.36 -10.28 -2.29
N ALA A 279 -4.33 -9.93 -1.52
CA ALA A 279 -3.05 -9.51 -2.08
C ALA A 279 -2.26 -10.76 -2.50
N THR A 280 -2.53 -11.26 -3.71
CA THR A 280 -1.80 -12.43 -4.25
C THR A 280 -0.48 -11.99 -4.87
N GLU A 281 0.60 -12.69 -4.50
CA GLU A 281 1.94 -12.56 -5.09
C GLU A 281 2.20 -13.77 -6.03
N SER A 282 1.14 -14.32 -6.60
CA SER A 282 1.18 -15.59 -7.33
C SER A 282 1.86 -15.43 -8.67
N PHE A 283 2.70 -16.39 -9.04
CA PHE A 283 3.23 -16.51 -10.39
C PHE A 283 2.41 -17.51 -11.24
N ALA A 284 1.36 -18.12 -10.66
CA ALA A 284 0.50 -19.08 -11.35
C ALA A 284 -0.59 -18.39 -12.16
N HIS A 285 -0.85 -18.88 -13.38
CA HIS A 285 -1.92 -18.38 -14.25
C HIS A 285 -3.30 -18.80 -13.72
N GLY A 286 -4.34 -18.00 -14.00
CA GLY A 286 -5.71 -18.22 -13.49
C GLY A 286 -6.00 -17.57 -12.13
N ASP A 287 -4.98 -17.02 -11.47
CA ASP A 287 -5.20 -15.99 -10.45
C ASP A 287 -5.69 -14.73 -11.20
N HIS A 288 -7.00 -14.63 -11.43
CA HIS A 288 -7.67 -13.44 -11.99
C HIS A 288 -7.61 -12.26 -11.00
N ASN A 289 -6.39 -11.86 -10.63
CA ASN A 289 -6.11 -10.81 -9.68
C ASN A 289 -5.34 -9.70 -10.42
N PRO A 290 -6.04 -8.68 -10.95
CA PRO A 290 -5.40 -7.58 -11.65
C PRO A 290 -4.48 -6.80 -10.71
N VAL A 291 -3.51 -6.08 -11.28
CA VAL A 291 -2.56 -5.23 -10.54
C VAL A 291 -3.21 -4.41 -9.41
N ASN A 292 -4.39 -3.82 -9.66
CA ASN A 292 -5.09 -2.92 -8.74
C ASN A 292 -6.29 -3.56 -8.01
N ALA A 293 -6.22 -4.86 -7.72
CA ALA A 293 -7.30 -5.63 -7.08
C ALA A 293 -7.48 -5.40 -5.57
N GLY A 294 -6.69 -4.53 -4.95
CA GLY A 294 -6.84 -4.19 -3.54
C GLY A 294 -8.15 -3.45 -3.26
N THR A 295 -8.61 -3.50 -2.00
CA THR A 295 -9.85 -2.82 -1.58
C THR A 295 -9.73 -1.29 -1.60
N ARG A 296 -8.53 -0.72 -1.73
CA ARG A 296 -8.23 0.72 -1.64
C ARG A 296 -8.61 1.40 -0.32
N LEU A 297 -8.87 0.62 0.74
CA LEU A 297 -9.19 1.12 2.08
C LEU A 297 -7.99 1.71 2.84
N SER A 298 -6.77 1.46 2.37
CA SER A 298 -5.54 1.76 3.12
C SER A 298 -5.38 3.23 3.54
N PRO A 299 -5.76 4.26 2.76
CA PRO A 299 -5.63 5.65 3.23
C PRO A 299 -6.53 5.95 4.43
N TRP A 300 -7.79 5.48 4.41
CA TRP A 300 -8.69 5.65 5.55
C TRP A 300 -8.26 4.82 6.77
N LEU A 301 -7.68 3.63 6.56
CA LEU A 301 -7.11 2.82 7.65
C LEU A 301 -5.81 3.41 8.24
N ALA A 302 -5.05 4.18 7.44
CA ALA A 302 -3.83 4.85 7.87
C ALA A 302 -4.15 6.03 8.79
N PHE A 303 -5.14 6.84 8.40
CA PHE A 303 -5.62 7.98 9.19
C PHE A 303 -6.67 7.62 10.25
N GLY A 304 -7.01 6.33 10.37
CA GLY A 304 -8.00 5.85 11.31
C GLY A 304 -9.42 6.36 11.07
N CYS A 305 -9.74 6.83 9.86
CA CYS A 305 -11.09 7.23 9.46
C CYS A 305 -12.07 6.04 9.45
N ILE A 306 -11.57 4.81 9.35
CA ILE A 306 -12.34 3.59 9.55
C ILE A 306 -11.54 2.61 10.39
N SER A 307 -12.21 1.95 11.35
CA SER A 307 -11.59 0.93 12.19
C SER A 307 -11.35 -0.37 11.41
N ALA A 308 -10.18 -0.99 11.61
CA ALA A 308 -9.89 -2.31 11.04
C ALA A 308 -10.85 -3.39 11.55
N ARG A 309 -11.24 -3.31 12.84
CA ARG A 309 -12.22 -4.17 13.47
C ARG A 309 -13.61 -4.00 12.85
N MET A 310 -14.02 -2.76 12.57
CA MET A 310 -15.27 -2.47 11.87
C MET A 310 -15.29 -3.08 10.47
N VAL A 311 -14.22 -2.95 9.70
CA VAL A 311 -14.11 -3.54 8.36
C VAL A 311 -14.36 -5.05 8.38
N VAL A 312 -13.81 -5.77 9.37
CA VAL A 312 -14.03 -7.22 9.51
C VAL A 312 -15.47 -7.55 9.92
N HIS A 313 -16.05 -6.80 10.86
CA HIS A 313 -17.44 -7.01 11.29
C HIS A 313 -18.44 -6.79 10.16
N GLU A 314 -18.30 -5.69 9.42
CA GLU A 314 -19.13 -5.34 8.28
C GLU A 314 -19.01 -6.38 7.15
N ALA A 315 -17.78 -6.80 6.81
CA ALA A 315 -17.58 -7.86 5.81
C ALA A 315 -18.24 -9.19 6.24
N ARG A 316 -18.14 -9.57 7.51
CA ARG A 316 -18.82 -10.77 8.04
C ARG A 316 -20.33 -10.61 8.05
N SER A 317 -20.84 -9.42 8.38
CA SER A 317 -22.27 -9.11 8.35
C SER A 317 -22.85 -9.22 6.94
N PHE A 318 -22.13 -8.67 5.96
CA PHE A 318 -22.47 -8.78 4.55
C PHE A 318 -22.49 -10.24 4.06
N GLU A 319 -21.49 -11.05 4.42
CA GLU A 319 -21.47 -12.48 4.05
C GLU A 319 -22.62 -13.28 4.69
N ARG A 320 -23.05 -12.94 5.90
CA ARG A 320 -24.21 -13.60 6.55
C ARG A 320 -25.52 -13.29 5.82
N THR A 321 -25.66 -12.08 5.30
CA THR A 321 -26.90 -11.60 4.65
C THR A 321 -26.97 -11.92 3.16
N HIS A 322 -25.82 -11.95 2.45
CA HIS A 322 -25.75 -12.08 0.99
C HIS A 322 -25.11 -13.38 0.49
N GLY A 323 -24.83 -14.31 1.42
CA GLY A 323 -24.14 -15.56 1.16
C GLY A 323 -22.61 -15.40 1.05
N LYS A 324 -21.87 -16.44 1.44
CA LYS A 324 -20.42 -16.51 1.22
C LYS A 324 -20.14 -16.70 -0.27
N SER A 325 -19.08 -16.08 -0.79
CA SER A 325 -18.60 -16.40 -2.15
C SER A 325 -18.31 -17.91 -2.24
N SER A 326 -18.81 -18.57 -3.29
CA SER A 326 -18.49 -19.97 -3.57
C SER A 326 -17.00 -20.12 -3.88
N SER A 327 -16.36 -21.11 -3.28
CA SER A 327 -14.98 -21.50 -3.57
C SER A 327 -14.94 -22.31 -4.86
N THR A 328 -14.97 -21.64 -6.03
CA THR A 328 -14.72 -22.32 -7.31
C THR A 328 -13.21 -22.35 -7.57
N GLY A 329 -12.55 -23.35 -6.97
CA GLY A 329 -11.15 -23.68 -7.25
C GLY A 329 -10.84 -25.11 -6.83
N LYS A 330 -10.93 -26.05 -7.78
CA LYS A 330 -10.40 -27.43 -7.62
C LYS A 330 -8.88 -27.37 -7.78
N GLY A 331 -8.16 -27.25 -6.66
CA GLY A 331 -6.70 -27.31 -6.62
C GLY A 331 -6.18 -27.07 -5.21
N ASN A 332 -5.93 -28.17 -4.46
CA ASN A 332 -5.16 -28.34 -3.21
C ASN A 332 -5.05 -27.22 -2.15
N GLY A 333 -5.96 -26.26 -2.09
CA GLY A 333 -6.11 -25.35 -0.95
C GLY A 333 -7.54 -24.82 -0.88
N LYS A 334 -8.27 -25.11 0.20
CA LYS A 334 -9.59 -24.50 0.46
C LYS A 334 -9.42 -22.98 0.53
N MET A 335 -9.74 -22.26 -0.55
CA MET A 335 -9.72 -20.81 -0.55
C MET A 335 -10.87 -20.31 0.35
N GLY A 336 -10.55 -19.64 1.46
CA GLY A 336 -11.54 -19.12 2.41
C GLY A 336 -12.49 -18.07 1.80
N SER A 337 -13.56 -17.71 2.53
CA SER A 337 -14.49 -16.65 2.11
C SER A 337 -13.78 -15.31 1.91
N THR A 338 -14.41 -14.41 1.17
CA THR A 338 -13.86 -13.08 0.86
C THR A 338 -13.58 -12.24 2.10
N GLY A 339 -14.45 -12.30 3.10
CA GLY A 339 -14.24 -11.69 4.42
C GLY A 339 -13.09 -12.34 5.18
N ALA A 340 -12.87 -13.66 5.03
CA ALA A 340 -11.71 -14.33 5.62
C ALA A 340 -10.38 -13.91 4.96
N ARG A 341 -10.39 -13.62 3.65
CA ARG A 341 -9.22 -13.04 2.94
C ARG A 341 -8.93 -11.64 3.44
N LEU A 342 -9.95 -10.78 3.51
CA LEU A 342 -9.81 -9.42 4.04
C LEU A 342 -9.27 -9.41 5.48
N HIS A 343 -9.80 -10.28 6.34
CA HIS A 343 -9.31 -10.47 7.70
C HIS A 343 -7.84 -10.94 7.72
N THR A 344 -7.42 -11.79 6.79
CA THR A 344 -6.01 -12.23 6.70
C THR A 344 -5.08 -11.07 6.34
N GLU A 345 -5.47 -10.20 5.41
CA GLU A 345 -4.68 -9.02 5.05
C GLU A 345 -4.62 -8.00 6.20
N LEU A 346 -5.72 -7.81 6.92
CA LEU A 346 -5.74 -6.95 8.11
C LEU A 346 -4.92 -7.56 9.27
N ASN A 347 -4.86 -8.88 9.41
CA ASN A 347 -3.95 -9.53 10.34
C ASN A 347 -2.49 -9.32 9.96
N PHE A 348 -2.15 -9.16 8.68
CA PHE A 348 -0.81 -8.77 8.29
C PHE A 348 -0.48 -7.32 8.68
N ARG A 349 -1.46 -6.41 8.61
CA ARG A 349 -1.33 -5.05 9.18
C ARG A 349 -1.14 -5.09 10.70
N ASP A 350 -1.94 -5.88 11.42
CA ASP A 350 -1.79 -6.08 12.86
C ASP A 350 -0.40 -6.65 13.20
N PHE A 351 0.07 -7.65 12.45
CA PHE A 351 1.41 -8.22 12.60
C PHE A 351 2.48 -7.14 12.56
N LEU A 352 2.48 -6.27 11.54
CA LEU A 352 3.48 -5.19 11.43
C LEU A 352 3.39 -4.20 12.59
N ARG A 353 2.19 -3.87 13.07
CA ARG A 353 1.99 -2.99 14.24
C ARG A 353 2.54 -3.59 15.53
N PHE A 354 2.18 -4.83 15.81
CA PHE A 354 2.67 -5.54 16.99
C PHE A 354 4.18 -5.77 16.90
N SER A 355 4.69 -6.14 15.73
CA SER A 355 6.12 -6.33 15.50
C SER A 355 6.91 -5.03 15.64
N ALA A 356 6.34 -3.86 15.34
CA ALA A 356 7.00 -2.58 15.56
C ALA A 356 7.36 -2.35 17.03
N LEU A 357 6.53 -2.83 17.98
CA LEU A 357 6.79 -2.74 19.42
C LEU A 357 8.05 -3.51 19.82
N SER A 358 8.22 -4.75 19.33
CA SER A 358 9.37 -5.61 19.66
C SER A 358 10.61 -5.31 18.82
N TRP A 359 10.45 -4.91 17.56
CA TRP A 359 11.56 -4.51 16.70
C TRP A 359 12.16 -3.16 17.09
N GLY A 360 11.32 -2.25 17.59
CA GLY A 360 11.71 -0.90 18.00
C GLY A 360 12.52 -0.18 16.92
N THR A 361 13.59 0.51 17.33
CA THR A 361 14.41 1.33 16.41
C THR A 361 15.17 0.51 15.35
N LYS A 362 15.26 -0.82 15.46
CA LYS A 362 15.87 -1.66 14.42
C LYS A 362 15.13 -1.50 13.08
N LEU A 363 13.83 -1.22 13.14
CA LEU A 363 12.97 -0.98 11.99
C LEU A 363 13.46 0.17 11.08
N PHE A 364 14.20 1.13 11.61
CA PHE A 364 14.63 2.34 10.89
C PHE A 364 16.16 2.39 10.60
N LYS A 365 16.91 1.39 11.07
CA LYS A 365 18.38 1.32 10.92
C LYS A 365 18.76 0.57 9.66
N ILE A 366 19.95 0.86 9.10
CA ILE A 366 20.41 0.23 7.84
C ILE A 366 20.43 -1.31 7.88
N GLY A 367 20.72 -1.90 9.03
CA GLY A 367 20.68 -3.36 9.23
C GLY A 367 19.26 -3.94 9.27
N GLY A 368 18.23 -3.11 9.40
CA GLY A 368 16.84 -3.54 9.56
C GLY A 368 16.62 -4.48 10.75
N ILE A 369 15.45 -5.10 10.77
CA ILE A 369 15.03 -6.04 11.82
C ILE A 369 15.91 -7.32 11.87
N PHE A 370 16.51 -7.70 10.74
CA PHE A 370 17.39 -8.88 10.62
C PHE A 370 18.85 -8.57 10.92
N GLN A 371 19.20 -7.30 11.20
CA GLN A 371 20.57 -6.85 11.47
C GLN A 371 21.56 -7.27 10.36
N ILE A 372 21.13 -7.12 9.11
CA ILE A 372 21.94 -7.45 7.94
C ILE A 372 23.25 -6.64 7.96
N SER A 373 24.34 -7.29 7.57
CA SER A 373 25.69 -6.73 7.52
C SER A 373 26.43 -7.22 6.27
N GLY A 374 27.56 -6.59 5.93
CA GLY A 374 28.38 -6.99 4.78
C GLY A 374 27.86 -6.54 3.41
N VAL A 375 26.70 -5.87 3.34
CA VAL A 375 26.18 -5.28 2.10
C VAL A 375 26.82 -3.90 1.88
N LYS A 376 27.44 -3.70 0.72
CA LYS A 376 27.94 -2.39 0.28
C LYS A 376 26.81 -1.58 -0.35
N TRP A 377 26.14 -0.77 0.46
CA TRP A 377 25.07 0.13 0.00
C TRP A 377 25.62 1.30 -0.82
N SER A 378 24.91 1.63 -1.89
CA SER A 378 25.15 2.80 -2.72
C SER A 378 24.24 3.97 -2.31
N TYR A 379 24.75 5.18 -2.48
CA TYR A 379 24.00 6.45 -2.35
C TYR A 379 24.02 7.22 -3.68
N ASP A 380 24.12 6.50 -4.80
CA ASP A 380 24.12 7.12 -6.13
C ASP A 380 22.80 7.87 -6.36
N GLN A 381 22.87 9.20 -6.26
CA GLN A 381 21.72 10.07 -6.41
C GLN A 381 21.14 9.99 -7.83
N GLY A 382 21.97 9.75 -8.85
CA GLY A 382 21.53 9.63 -10.23
C GLY A 382 20.66 8.38 -10.44
N LEU A 383 21.07 7.24 -9.90
CA LEU A 383 20.26 6.02 -9.90
C LEU A 383 18.97 6.19 -9.09
N PHE A 384 19.05 6.84 -7.93
CA PHE A 384 17.89 7.09 -7.09
C PHE A 384 16.85 7.97 -7.79
N GLU A 385 17.27 9.08 -8.42
CA GLU A 385 16.34 9.96 -9.14
C GLU A 385 15.73 9.28 -10.37
N LYS A 386 16.47 8.46 -11.10
CA LYS A 386 15.89 7.68 -12.21
C LYS A 386 14.87 6.66 -11.73
N TRP A 387 15.12 5.99 -10.60
CA TRP A 387 14.13 5.10 -9.98
C TRP A 387 12.87 5.87 -9.54
N ARG A 388 13.05 7.01 -8.84
CA ARG A 388 11.93 7.88 -8.42
C ARG A 388 11.09 8.37 -9.59
N ALA A 389 11.74 8.71 -10.71
CA ALA A 389 11.09 9.21 -11.91
C ALA A 389 10.42 8.11 -12.77
N GLY A 390 10.60 6.83 -12.43
CA GLY A 390 10.16 5.73 -13.29
C GLY A 390 10.87 5.77 -14.65
N GLN A 391 12.20 5.86 -14.62
CA GLN A 391 13.10 5.85 -15.78
C GLN A 391 14.16 4.75 -15.66
N THR A 392 13.76 3.59 -15.17
CA THR A 392 14.65 2.43 -14.94
C THR A 392 14.89 1.62 -16.21
N GLY A 393 14.03 1.77 -17.23
CA GLY A 393 14.03 0.94 -18.43
C GLY A 393 13.32 -0.40 -18.23
N TYR A 394 12.67 -0.62 -17.08
CA TYR A 394 11.81 -1.76 -16.77
C TYR A 394 10.35 -1.31 -16.66
N PRO A 395 9.48 -1.60 -17.64
CA PRO A 395 8.16 -0.99 -17.75
C PRO A 395 7.27 -1.15 -16.52
N PHE A 396 7.30 -2.30 -15.86
CA PHE A 396 6.48 -2.54 -14.65
C PHE A 396 6.96 -1.72 -13.45
N VAL A 397 8.28 -1.56 -13.28
CA VAL A 397 8.84 -0.68 -12.23
C VAL A 397 8.51 0.77 -12.54
N ASP A 398 8.70 1.18 -13.80
CA ASP A 398 8.44 2.54 -14.25
C ASP A 398 6.97 2.92 -14.13
N ALA A 399 6.05 2.01 -14.49
CA ALA A 399 4.62 2.18 -14.32
C ALA A 399 4.24 2.42 -12.86
N GLY A 400 4.74 1.58 -11.94
CA GLY A 400 4.51 1.75 -10.51
C GLY A 400 5.01 3.10 -10.00
N MET A 401 6.27 3.45 -10.28
CA MET A 401 6.87 4.69 -9.78
C MET A 401 6.17 5.95 -10.33
N ARG A 402 5.72 5.91 -11.59
CA ARG A 402 4.93 7.00 -12.19
C ARG A 402 3.51 7.07 -11.60
N GLU A 403 2.87 5.93 -11.31
CA GLU A 403 1.59 5.87 -10.60
C GLU A 403 1.72 6.50 -9.20
N LEU A 404 2.76 6.15 -8.45
CA LEU A 404 3.03 6.72 -7.12
C LEU A 404 3.25 8.23 -7.18
N ALA A 405 4.12 8.70 -8.07
CA ALA A 405 4.40 10.12 -8.22
C ALA A 405 3.15 10.92 -8.60
N THR A 406 2.28 10.34 -9.44
CA THR A 406 1.09 11.02 -9.96
C THR A 406 -0.06 10.98 -8.97
N THR A 407 -0.31 9.85 -8.32
CA THR A 407 -1.53 9.60 -7.54
C THR A 407 -1.32 9.59 -6.03
N GLY A 408 -0.06 9.39 -5.59
CA GLY A 408 0.26 9.10 -4.20
C GLY A 408 -0.17 7.70 -3.75
N TYR A 409 -0.65 6.84 -4.65
CA TYR A 409 -1.00 5.45 -4.37
C TYR A 409 -0.23 4.51 -5.29
N MET A 410 -0.03 3.28 -4.83
CA MET A 410 0.62 2.22 -5.59
C MET A 410 0.06 0.87 -5.12
N SER A 411 -0.15 -0.07 -6.05
CA SER A 411 -0.58 -1.42 -5.68
C SER A 411 0.47 -2.17 -4.88
N HIS A 412 0.05 -3.15 -4.09
CA HIS A 412 0.98 -3.96 -3.30
C HIS A 412 2.04 -4.69 -4.15
N LEU A 413 1.65 -5.19 -5.33
CA LEU A 413 2.59 -5.81 -6.29
C LEU A 413 3.64 -4.82 -6.76
N HIS A 414 3.23 -3.62 -7.17
CA HIS A 414 4.16 -2.56 -7.56
C HIS A 414 5.07 -2.14 -6.41
N ARG A 415 4.55 -1.99 -5.18
CA ARG A 415 5.35 -1.63 -4.00
C ARG A 415 6.47 -2.64 -3.78
N GLN A 416 6.15 -3.93 -3.83
CA GLN A 416 7.16 -4.98 -3.66
C GLN A 416 8.17 -4.99 -4.80
N CYS A 417 7.71 -4.93 -6.05
CA CYS A 417 8.60 -4.99 -7.21
C CYS A 417 9.56 -3.79 -7.25
N CYS A 418 9.04 -2.57 -7.06
CA CYS A 418 9.85 -1.36 -7.09
C CYS A 418 10.85 -1.31 -5.93
N ALA A 419 10.44 -1.74 -4.73
CA ALA A 419 11.32 -1.81 -3.57
C ALA A 419 12.40 -2.88 -3.74
N ALA A 420 12.02 -4.06 -4.23
CA ALA A 420 12.95 -5.12 -4.58
C ALA A 420 13.97 -4.65 -5.62
N PHE A 421 13.56 -3.96 -6.68
CA PHE A 421 14.47 -3.43 -7.70
C PHE A 421 15.50 -2.45 -7.13
N LEU A 422 15.07 -1.52 -6.27
CA LEU A 422 15.97 -0.55 -5.62
C LEU A 422 17.05 -1.24 -4.78
N VAL A 423 16.67 -2.24 -3.98
CA VAL A 423 17.57 -2.93 -3.06
C VAL A 423 18.42 -3.97 -3.77
N ARG A 424 17.79 -4.78 -4.63
CA ARG A 424 18.36 -5.98 -5.23
C ARG A 424 19.12 -5.74 -6.53
N ASP A 425 18.79 -4.68 -7.27
CA ASP A 425 19.39 -4.45 -8.58
C ASP A 425 20.21 -3.16 -8.60
N LEU A 426 19.70 -2.10 -7.96
CA LEU A 426 20.45 -0.83 -7.84
C LEU A 426 21.41 -0.80 -6.64
N ARG A 427 21.26 -1.72 -5.67
CA ARG A 427 22.02 -1.75 -4.40
C ARG A 427 22.02 -0.41 -3.65
N LEU A 428 20.97 0.39 -3.81
CA LEU A 428 20.82 1.64 -3.07
C LEU A 428 20.43 1.35 -1.63
N ASP A 429 20.85 2.23 -0.71
CA ASP A 429 20.38 2.22 0.67
C ASP A 429 18.85 2.16 0.70
N TRP A 430 18.31 1.06 1.22
CA TRP A 430 16.87 0.79 1.20
C TRP A 430 16.04 1.87 1.93
N ARG A 431 16.66 2.58 2.88
CA ARG A 431 16.01 3.68 3.62
C ARG A 431 15.70 4.86 2.70
N LEU A 432 16.44 5.06 1.61
CA LEU A 432 16.10 6.06 0.59
C LEU A 432 14.74 5.75 -0.05
N GLY A 433 14.49 4.48 -0.36
CA GLY A 433 13.22 4.03 -0.90
C GLY A 433 12.09 4.09 0.12
N ALA A 434 12.35 3.68 1.37
CA ALA A 434 11.39 3.77 2.47
C ALA A 434 10.96 5.22 2.75
N GLU A 435 11.91 6.16 2.79
CA GLU A 435 11.64 7.59 2.96
C GLU A 435 10.95 8.21 1.74
N HIS A 436 11.25 7.75 0.53
CA HIS A 436 10.51 8.18 -0.67
C HIS A 436 9.04 7.73 -0.62
N PHE A 437 8.79 6.49 -0.19
CA PHE A 437 7.43 5.98 0.01
C PHE A 437 6.72 6.72 1.14
N GLU A 438 7.41 7.01 2.24
CA GLU A 438 6.92 7.90 3.30
C GLU A 438 6.57 9.27 2.75
N SER A 439 7.36 9.85 1.86
CA SER A 439 7.04 11.12 1.21
C SER A 439 5.75 11.06 0.39
N CYS A 440 5.64 10.07 -0.49
CA CYS A 440 4.63 10.04 -1.55
C CYS A 440 3.30 9.40 -1.16
N LEU A 441 3.32 8.30 -0.40
CA LEU A 441 2.14 7.45 -0.18
C LEU A 441 1.05 8.18 0.62
N ILE A 442 -0.17 8.24 0.11
CA ILE A 442 -1.32 8.76 0.84
C ILE A 442 -1.74 7.87 2.02
N ASP A 443 -1.33 6.59 2.00
CA ASP A 443 -1.61 5.59 3.03
C ASP A 443 -0.39 5.22 3.87
N HIS A 444 0.61 6.11 3.93
CA HIS A 444 1.78 5.88 4.76
C HIS A 444 1.39 5.74 6.25
N THR A 445 1.83 4.65 6.86
CA THR A 445 2.03 4.54 8.31
C THR A 445 3.45 4.03 8.57
N PRO A 446 4.10 4.43 9.66
CA PRO A 446 5.49 4.05 9.92
C PRO A 446 5.64 2.53 10.06
N ASP A 447 4.73 1.87 10.77
CA ASP A 447 4.67 0.41 10.95
C ASP A 447 4.56 -0.32 9.61
N ALA A 448 3.59 0.04 8.76
CA ALA A 448 3.33 -0.70 7.54
C ALA A 448 4.39 -0.41 6.47
N ASN A 449 4.80 0.85 6.30
CA ASN A 449 5.78 1.22 5.28
C ASN A 449 7.15 0.63 5.62
N TRP A 450 7.73 1.05 6.75
CA TRP A 450 9.07 0.60 7.15
C TRP A 450 9.08 -0.89 7.48
N GLY A 451 7.98 -1.42 8.02
CA GLY A 451 7.79 -2.85 8.23
C GLY A 451 7.86 -3.64 6.94
N ASN A 452 7.17 -3.25 5.87
CA ASN A 452 7.28 -3.97 4.60
C ASN A 452 8.69 -3.85 3.98
N TRP A 453 9.32 -2.67 4.01
CA TRP A 453 10.69 -2.51 3.51
C TRP A 453 11.67 -3.39 4.28
N SER A 454 11.64 -3.37 5.62
CA SER A 454 12.58 -4.16 6.41
C SER A 454 12.24 -5.65 6.46
N TYR A 455 10.97 -6.04 6.59
CA TYR A 455 10.53 -7.43 6.73
C TYR A 455 10.49 -8.16 5.39
N ARG A 456 9.86 -7.59 4.36
CA ARG A 456 9.66 -8.30 3.08
C ARG A 456 10.84 -8.19 2.12
N ILE A 457 11.53 -7.05 2.12
CA ILE A 457 12.56 -6.78 1.10
C ILE A 457 13.95 -7.25 1.57
N LEU A 458 14.31 -6.99 2.83
CA LEU A 458 15.66 -7.32 3.34
C LEU A 458 15.87 -8.80 3.68
N GLN A 459 14.81 -9.58 3.90
CA GLN A 459 14.91 -10.98 4.34
C GLN A 459 15.43 -11.95 3.28
N ARG A 460 15.50 -11.54 2.00
CA ARG A 460 15.66 -12.49 0.90
C ARG A 460 17.09 -13.10 0.82
N PRO A 461 17.19 -14.43 0.59
CA PRO A 461 18.46 -15.11 0.31
C PRO A 461 19.25 -14.40 -0.81
N GLY A 462 20.53 -14.11 -0.57
CA GLY A 462 21.39 -13.34 -1.48
C GLY A 462 21.76 -11.92 -1.02
N LEU A 463 21.04 -11.35 -0.04
CA LEU A 463 21.54 -10.23 0.77
C LEU A 463 22.13 -10.71 2.10
N VAL A 464 21.63 -11.84 2.61
CA VAL A 464 21.84 -12.23 4.02
C VAL A 464 22.84 -13.37 4.20
N GLN A 465 23.10 -14.26 3.22
CA GLN A 465 23.89 -15.47 3.55
C GLN A 465 24.42 -16.37 2.41
N SER A 466 24.76 -15.87 1.22
CA SER A 466 25.59 -16.70 0.31
C SER A 466 27.07 -16.41 0.55
N ARG A 467 27.85 -17.45 0.88
CA ARG A 467 29.33 -17.45 0.90
C ARG A 467 29.98 -17.01 -0.44
N GLN A 468 29.16 -16.72 -1.44
CA GLN A 468 29.49 -16.11 -2.71
C GLN A 468 28.58 -14.89 -2.89
N ASN A 469 29.12 -13.69 -2.77
CA ASN A 469 28.44 -12.48 -3.23
C ASN A 469 28.12 -12.66 -4.72
N TYR A 470 26.86 -12.96 -5.08
CA TYR A 470 26.47 -12.99 -6.48
C TYR A 470 26.62 -11.56 -7.04
N PRO A 471 27.43 -11.35 -8.09
CA PRO A 471 27.68 -9.99 -8.59
C PRO A 471 26.40 -9.42 -9.19
N VAL A 472 25.91 -8.35 -8.58
CA VAL A 472 24.73 -7.56 -9.01
C VAL A 472 24.90 -6.99 -10.41
N GLU A 473 26.16 -6.83 -10.83
CA GLU A 473 26.56 -6.12 -12.03
C GLU A 473 26.36 -6.95 -13.32
N LYS A 474 25.97 -8.23 -13.21
CA LYS A 474 25.88 -9.12 -14.39
C LYS A 474 24.49 -9.14 -15.03
N HIS A 475 23.42 -9.07 -14.26
CA HIS A 475 22.03 -9.09 -14.76
C HIS A 475 21.04 -8.77 -13.63
N ILE A 476 19.82 -8.41 -14.02
CA ILE A 476 18.70 -8.21 -13.09
C ILE A 476 18.38 -9.47 -12.28
N THR A 477 18.13 -9.29 -10.99
CA THR A 477 17.74 -10.31 -10.02
C THR A 477 16.26 -10.20 -9.61
N THR A 478 15.65 -9.01 -9.70
CA THR A 478 14.20 -8.82 -9.50
C THR A 478 13.41 -9.27 -10.72
N VAL A 479 13.32 -10.59 -10.92
CA VAL A 479 12.53 -11.22 -12.00
C VAL A 479 11.04 -10.89 -11.93
N GLU A 480 10.55 -10.43 -10.77
CA GLU A 480 9.19 -9.93 -10.57
C GLU A 480 8.78 -8.86 -11.60
N CYS A 481 9.71 -7.98 -12.00
CA CYS A 481 9.41 -6.90 -12.95
C CYS A 481 9.13 -7.40 -14.38
N ILE A 482 9.43 -8.68 -14.67
CA ILE A 482 9.19 -9.33 -15.96
C ILE A 482 8.04 -10.33 -15.83
N ALA A 483 8.03 -11.14 -14.78
CA ALA A 483 7.06 -12.24 -14.62
C ALA A 483 5.68 -11.76 -14.16
N TRP A 484 5.60 -10.81 -13.20
CA TRP A 484 4.30 -10.32 -12.72
C TRP A 484 3.47 -9.60 -13.77
N PRO A 485 4.01 -8.75 -14.67
CA PRO A 485 3.17 -8.22 -15.74
C PRO A 485 2.64 -9.31 -16.68
N ALA A 486 3.34 -10.43 -16.88
CA ALA A 486 2.81 -11.54 -17.67
C ALA A 486 1.60 -12.24 -17.01
N VAL A 487 1.49 -12.19 -15.68
CA VAL A 487 0.43 -12.85 -14.90
C VAL A 487 -0.70 -11.88 -14.53
N HIS A 488 -0.35 -10.72 -13.98
CA HIS A 488 -1.28 -9.76 -13.36
C HIS A 488 -1.65 -8.58 -14.26
N ASP A 489 -0.90 -8.38 -15.35
CA ASP A 489 -1.11 -7.32 -16.33
C ASP A 489 -0.94 -7.89 -17.75
N ALA A 490 -1.55 -9.05 -18.02
CA ALA A 490 -1.29 -9.82 -19.24
C ALA A 490 -1.60 -9.07 -20.54
N HIS A 491 -2.44 -8.03 -20.47
CA HIS A 491 -2.76 -7.11 -21.59
C HIS A 491 -1.99 -5.78 -21.52
N LEU A 492 -1.10 -5.62 -20.55
CA LEU A 492 -0.34 -4.40 -20.25
C LEU A 492 -1.24 -3.16 -20.05
N GLU A 493 -2.48 -3.34 -19.61
CA GLU A 493 -3.44 -2.26 -19.42
C GLU A 493 -2.97 -1.26 -18.36
N HIS A 494 -2.40 -1.77 -17.27
CA HIS A 494 -1.84 -0.91 -16.23
C HIS A 494 -0.51 -0.30 -16.68
N THR A 495 0.39 -1.14 -17.20
CA THR A 495 1.72 -0.71 -17.64
C THR A 495 1.63 0.39 -18.70
N LEU A 496 0.82 0.23 -19.75
CA LEU A 496 0.67 1.21 -20.84
C LEU A 496 -0.21 2.41 -20.49
N ARG A 497 -0.93 2.37 -19.38
CA ARG A 497 -1.57 3.56 -18.80
C ARG A 497 -0.51 4.51 -18.25
N TRP A 498 0.51 3.97 -17.58
CA TRP A 498 1.54 4.77 -16.92
C TRP A 498 2.82 4.97 -17.76
N VAL A 499 3.04 4.11 -18.75
CA VAL A 499 4.14 4.17 -19.72
C VAL A 499 3.57 4.19 -21.15
N PRO A 500 2.82 5.24 -21.53
CA PRO A 500 2.12 5.31 -22.81
C PRO A 500 3.07 5.37 -24.02
N GLU A 501 4.33 5.76 -23.85
CA GLU A 501 5.34 5.79 -24.91
C GLU A 501 5.68 4.40 -25.49
N LEU A 502 5.30 3.32 -24.79
CA LEU A 502 5.46 1.94 -25.27
C LEU A 502 4.27 1.46 -26.14
N ARG A 503 3.24 2.30 -26.31
CA ARG A 503 2.10 1.97 -27.19
C ARG A 503 2.55 1.85 -28.64
N GLY A 504 1.94 0.91 -29.37
CA GLY A 504 2.30 0.59 -30.74
C GLY A 504 3.38 -0.49 -30.88
N LEU A 505 4.11 -0.82 -29.81
CA LEU A 505 4.95 -2.02 -29.78
C LEU A 505 4.10 -3.28 -29.63
N PRO A 506 4.51 -4.42 -30.25
CA PRO A 506 3.97 -5.73 -29.88
C PRO A 506 4.08 -5.95 -28.37
N ARG A 507 3.07 -6.57 -27.77
CA ARG A 507 2.97 -6.73 -26.31
C ARG A 507 4.26 -7.23 -25.65
N ASP A 508 4.87 -8.27 -26.20
CA ASP A 508 6.07 -8.87 -25.60
C ASP A 508 7.28 -7.91 -25.67
N LEU A 509 7.34 -7.05 -26.71
CA LEU A 509 8.32 -5.97 -26.82
C LEU A 509 7.96 -4.77 -25.95
N ALA A 510 6.67 -4.46 -25.74
CA ALA A 510 6.27 -3.42 -24.80
C ALA A 510 6.57 -3.83 -23.35
N ARG A 511 6.48 -5.12 -23.00
CA ARG A 511 6.89 -5.65 -21.70
C ARG A 511 8.41 -5.65 -21.52
N GLU A 512 9.14 -5.97 -22.59
CA GLU A 512 10.59 -6.14 -22.59
C GLU A 512 11.23 -5.30 -23.71
N PRO A 513 11.21 -3.95 -23.62
CA PRO A 513 11.55 -3.05 -24.74
C PRO A 513 13.01 -3.13 -25.17
N TRP A 514 13.88 -3.62 -24.31
CA TRP A 514 15.28 -3.92 -24.66
C TRP A 514 15.44 -4.95 -25.78
N ARG A 515 14.45 -5.83 -25.99
CA ARG A 515 14.45 -6.80 -27.09
C ARG A 515 14.35 -6.16 -28.48
N THR A 516 14.00 -4.87 -28.57
CA THR A 516 13.96 -4.15 -29.85
C THR A 516 15.35 -3.90 -30.44
N GLU A 517 16.38 -3.78 -29.61
CA GLU A 517 17.76 -3.48 -30.03
C GLU A 517 18.74 -4.66 -29.85
N MET A 518 18.30 -5.75 -29.22
CA MET A 518 19.13 -6.92 -28.98
C MET A 518 18.82 -8.05 -29.96
N VAL A 519 19.86 -8.57 -30.63
CA VAL A 519 19.76 -9.80 -31.43
C VAL A 519 20.12 -10.98 -30.53
N ALA A 520 19.25 -12.00 -30.49
CA ALA A 520 19.52 -13.22 -29.75
C ALA A 520 20.72 -13.96 -30.39
N ASP A 521 21.83 -14.09 -29.65
CA ASP A 521 23.09 -14.60 -30.20
C ASP A 521 23.14 -16.15 -30.16
N LYS A 522 23.08 -16.76 -28.96
CA LYS A 522 23.13 -18.22 -28.76
C LYS A 522 22.09 -18.72 -27.75
N ARG A 523 21.32 -19.75 -28.14
CA ARG A 523 20.34 -20.43 -27.26
C ARG A 523 21.09 -21.28 -26.25
N ILE A 524 21.09 -20.89 -24.98
CA ILE A 524 21.59 -21.77 -23.93
C ILE A 524 20.40 -22.56 -23.41
N LYS A 525 20.44 -23.88 -23.62
CA LYS A 525 19.47 -24.82 -23.04
C LYS A 525 19.79 -24.93 -21.54
N VAL A 526 19.03 -24.22 -20.72
CA VAL A 526 19.19 -24.28 -19.26
C VAL A 526 18.50 -25.57 -18.78
N LYS A 527 19.25 -26.67 -18.67
CA LYS A 527 18.88 -27.79 -17.77
C LYS A 527 18.73 -27.22 -16.35
N PRO A 528 17.99 -27.82 -15.38
CA PRO A 528 17.79 -27.22 -14.06
C PRO A 528 19.16 -26.98 -13.39
N TYR A 529 19.67 -25.76 -13.56
CA TYR A 529 21.05 -25.39 -13.35
C TYR A 529 21.05 -24.72 -11.99
N LYS A 530 21.56 -25.44 -10.97
CA LYS A 530 21.68 -24.99 -9.59
C LYS A 530 22.51 -23.71 -9.41
N ASP A 531 23.24 -23.28 -10.45
CA ASP A 531 24.25 -22.22 -10.41
C ASP A 531 23.88 -20.96 -11.20
N LEU A 532 22.65 -20.87 -11.73
CA LEU A 532 22.10 -19.61 -12.23
C LEU A 532 21.24 -18.97 -11.14
N PRO A 533 21.36 -17.64 -10.88
CA PRO A 533 20.50 -16.94 -9.93
C PRO A 533 19.13 -16.63 -10.55
N LEU A 534 18.55 -17.60 -11.27
CA LEU A 534 17.16 -17.62 -11.75
C LEU A 534 16.22 -18.29 -10.75
N TRP A 535 16.70 -18.47 -9.52
CA TRP A 535 15.87 -18.73 -8.36
C TRP A 535 14.92 -17.56 -8.10
N PHE A 536 13.64 -17.84 -7.92
CA PHE A 536 12.73 -16.89 -7.29
C PHE A 536 12.25 -17.49 -5.97
N CYS A 537 12.28 -16.67 -4.91
CA CYS A 537 11.65 -17.01 -3.65
C CYS A 537 10.20 -16.51 -3.70
N ALA A 538 9.25 -17.41 -3.95
CA ALA A 538 7.87 -17.15 -3.55
C ALA A 538 7.75 -17.44 -2.06
N ALA A 539 7.31 -16.46 -1.27
CA ALA A 539 7.00 -16.66 0.13
C ALA A 539 5.73 -17.52 0.24
N ASN A 540 5.83 -18.82 0.51
CA ASN A 540 4.63 -19.64 0.69
C ASN A 540 3.86 -19.15 1.93
N ARG A 541 2.53 -18.99 1.78
CA ARG A 541 1.66 -18.15 2.63
C ARG A 541 1.47 -18.66 4.05
N VAL A 542 2.00 -19.83 4.39
CA VAL A 542 1.63 -20.52 5.63
C VAL A 542 2.82 -20.65 6.59
N ASN A 543 4.04 -20.94 6.13
CA ASN A 543 5.21 -21.15 7.02
C ASN A 543 6.58 -20.68 6.47
N TRP A 544 6.65 -19.96 5.33
CA TRP A 544 7.93 -19.50 4.75
C TRP A 544 9.02 -20.57 4.57
N ASP A 545 8.63 -21.84 4.39
CA ASP A 545 9.49 -22.76 3.65
C ASP A 545 9.64 -22.17 2.24
N TYR A 546 10.84 -21.71 1.91
CA TYR A 546 11.15 -21.17 0.60
C TYR A 546 11.10 -22.34 -0.40
N GLU A 547 9.94 -22.53 -1.02
CA GLU A 547 9.88 -23.29 -2.26
C GLU A 547 10.49 -22.42 -3.36
N TYR A 548 11.75 -22.71 -3.65
CA TYR A 548 12.38 -22.25 -4.88
C TYR A 548 11.67 -22.94 -6.03
N PHE A 549 10.70 -22.27 -6.60
CA PHE A 549 10.17 -22.68 -7.88
C PHE A 549 11.22 -22.33 -8.93
N TRP A 550 11.61 -23.32 -9.71
CA TRP A 550 12.44 -23.10 -10.89
C TRP A 550 11.48 -22.69 -11.99
N LEU A 551 11.63 -21.49 -12.55
CA LEU A 551 10.98 -21.20 -13.83
C LEU A 551 11.69 -22.08 -14.88
N PRO A 552 11.03 -23.04 -15.53
CA PRO A 552 11.58 -23.63 -16.74
C PRO A 552 11.72 -22.51 -17.77
N GLY A 553 12.89 -22.41 -18.40
CA GLY A 553 13.15 -21.36 -19.39
C GLY A 553 14.52 -21.50 -20.05
N HIS A 554 14.73 -20.75 -21.11
CA HIS A 554 16.01 -20.63 -21.81
C HIS A 554 16.60 -19.24 -21.54
N ALA A 555 17.90 -19.16 -21.25
CA ALA A 555 18.62 -17.89 -21.13
C ALA A 555 19.53 -17.69 -22.34
N TRP A 556 19.73 -16.43 -22.75
CA TRP A 556 20.61 -16.07 -23.86
C TRP A 556 21.70 -15.10 -23.38
N THR A 557 22.94 -15.28 -23.83
CA THR A 557 24.00 -14.25 -23.72
C THR A 557 23.86 -13.24 -24.85
N VAL A 558 24.09 -11.95 -24.56
CA VAL A 558 24.01 -10.85 -25.53
C VAL A 558 25.42 -10.40 -25.92
N SER A 559 25.68 -10.25 -27.21
CA SER A 559 26.71 -9.33 -27.71
C SER A 559 26.06 -8.09 -28.34
N LYS A 560 26.74 -6.94 -28.32
CA LYS A 560 26.33 -5.77 -29.10
C LYS A 560 26.34 -6.18 -30.58
N ALA A 561 25.17 -6.41 -31.17
CA ALA A 561 25.11 -6.73 -32.58
C ALA A 561 25.64 -5.56 -33.42
N THR A 562 26.53 -5.86 -34.36
CA THR A 562 27.01 -4.95 -35.41
C THR A 562 26.06 -4.88 -36.61
N GLY A 563 24.82 -5.36 -36.48
CA GLY A 563 23.83 -5.40 -37.56
C GLY A 563 22.42 -5.06 -37.06
N ALA A 564 21.76 -4.13 -37.77
CA ALA A 564 20.46 -3.57 -37.40
C ALA A 564 19.33 -4.62 -37.36
N PRO A 565 18.36 -4.51 -36.42
CA PRO A 565 17.16 -5.35 -36.40
C PRO A 565 16.32 -5.19 -37.69
N LYS A 566 15.85 -6.29 -38.27
CA LYS A 566 15.12 -6.35 -39.55
C LYS A 566 13.66 -5.83 -39.54
N LYS A 567 13.18 -5.16 -38.48
CA LYS A 567 11.86 -4.48 -38.48
C LYS A 567 11.99 -3.08 -37.87
N CYS A 568 11.75 -2.06 -38.69
CA CYS A 568 11.68 -0.65 -38.28
C CYS A 568 10.35 -0.38 -37.58
N TYR A 569 10.30 -0.57 -36.25
CA TYR A 569 9.44 0.30 -35.45
C TYR A 569 10.16 1.65 -35.38
N ASN A 570 9.46 2.78 -35.53
CA ASN A 570 10.05 4.09 -35.25
C ASN A 570 10.18 4.28 -33.73
N PHE A 571 10.93 3.39 -33.08
CA PHE A 571 11.13 3.28 -31.65
C PHE A 571 12.59 2.95 -31.38
N SER A 572 13.20 3.64 -30.43
CA SER A 572 14.58 3.45 -30.02
C SER A 572 14.78 3.75 -28.54
N LEU A 573 15.59 2.92 -27.88
CA LEU A 573 15.94 3.13 -26.48
C LEU A 573 16.90 4.30 -26.33
N GLY A 574 16.70 5.08 -25.26
CA GLY A 574 17.41 6.32 -24.99
C GLY A 574 16.81 7.54 -25.68
N ARG A 575 15.96 7.36 -26.72
CA ARG A 575 15.17 8.42 -27.32
C ARG A 575 13.72 8.36 -26.86
N ASP A 576 13.04 7.24 -27.11
CA ASP A 576 11.61 7.10 -26.90
C ASP A 576 11.28 6.49 -25.52
N TYR A 577 12.18 5.64 -25.00
CA TYR A 577 12.07 5.03 -23.68
C TYR A 577 13.48 4.77 -23.10
N PRO A 578 13.74 4.92 -21.79
CA PRO A 578 15.07 4.72 -21.21
C PRO A 578 15.68 3.34 -21.47
N ARG A 579 17.01 3.32 -21.61
CA ARG A 579 17.77 2.07 -21.58
C ARG A 579 17.74 1.46 -20.18
N PRO A 580 17.69 0.12 -20.05
CA PRO A 580 17.74 -0.54 -18.74
C PRO A 580 18.94 -0.09 -17.90
N LEU A 581 18.68 0.30 -16.64
CA LEU A 581 19.74 0.69 -15.71
C LEU A 581 20.61 -0.48 -15.24
N VAL A 582 20.04 -1.67 -15.29
CA VAL A 582 20.72 -2.93 -14.96
C VAL A 582 20.63 -3.82 -16.19
N PRO A 583 21.70 -4.54 -16.56
CA PRO A 583 21.69 -5.41 -17.73
C PRO A 583 20.47 -6.34 -17.71
N PRO A 584 19.65 -6.35 -18.76
CA PRO A 584 18.47 -7.19 -18.80
C PRO A 584 18.86 -8.65 -18.85
N LEU A 585 17.95 -9.48 -18.37
CA LEU A 585 18.05 -10.91 -18.50
C LEU A 585 17.19 -11.34 -19.70
N ASN A 586 17.83 -11.88 -20.74
CA ASN A 586 17.10 -12.45 -21.87
C ASN A 586 16.59 -13.85 -21.48
N LEU A 587 15.49 -13.89 -20.74
CA LEU A 587 14.70 -15.09 -20.44
C LEU A 587 13.69 -15.34 -21.55
N GLU A 588 13.78 -16.47 -22.22
CA GLU A 588 12.58 -17.12 -22.77
C GLU A 588 12.00 -17.95 -21.62
N ILE A 589 11.12 -17.34 -20.82
CA ILE A 589 10.31 -18.10 -19.86
C ILE A 589 9.48 -19.07 -20.70
N ASP A 590 9.58 -20.37 -20.44
CA ASP A 590 8.73 -21.35 -21.09
C ASP A 590 7.32 -21.18 -20.52
N LEU A 591 6.56 -20.31 -21.17
CA LEU A 591 5.21 -19.97 -20.75
C LEU A 591 4.26 -21.18 -20.84
N ASP A 592 4.63 -22.21 -21.62
CA ASP A 592 3.87 -23.44 -21.83
C ASP A 592 4.17 -24.51 -20.75
N ALA A 593 5.34 -24.41 -20.10
CA ALA A 593 5.74 -25.27 -18.97
C ALA A 593 5.41 -24.70 -17.59
N LEU A 594 4.93 -23.46 -17.52
CA LEU A 594 4.23 -22.95 -16.34
C LEU A 594 2.88 -23.72 -16.19
N PRO A 595 2.31 -23.89 -14.98
CA PRO A 595 0.96 -24.43 -14.83
C PRO A 595 -0.07 -23.40 -15.35
N VAL A 596 -0.30 -23.41 -16.67
CA VAL A 596 -1.04 -22.39 -17.42
C VAL A 596 -2.02 -23.06 -18.38
N CYS A 597 -3.23 -22.51 -18.49
CA CYS A 597 -4.04 -22.61 -19.69
C CYS A 597 -4.02 -21.24 -20.36
N HIS A 598 -3.29 -21.09 -21.47
CA HIS A 598 -3.36 -19.88 -22.30
C HIS A 598 -4.75 -19.82 -22.94
N SER A 599 -5.41 -18.66 -22.92
CA SER A 599 -6.57 -18.41 -23.80
C SER A 599 -6.18 -18.25 -25.28
N TRP A 600 -4.91 -18.47 -25.63
CA TRP A 600 -4.41 -18.44 -27.00
C TRP A 600 -3.42 -19.59 -27.27
N GLY A 601 -3.76 -20.80 -26.83
CA GLY A 601 -3.26 -21.97 -27.54
C GLY A 601 -3.72 -21.85 -29.00
N ASP A 602 -2.76 -21.77 -29.93
CA ASP A 602 -2.95 -21.74 -31.39
C ASP A 602 -3.34 -20.39 -32.04
N THR A 603 -2.65 -19.29 -31.73
CA THR A 603 -2.77 -18.05 -32.53
C THR A 603 -1.43 -17.60 -33.08
N ASP A 604 -1.34 -17.54 -34.41
CA ASP A 604 -0.16 -17.09 -35.15
C ASP A 604 0.30 -15.68 -34.73
N LEU A 605 1.61 -15.42 -34.84
CA LEU A 605 2.28 -14.19 -34.40
C LEU A 605 1.64 -12.90 -34.94
N ASP A 606 1.08 -13.00 -36.14
CA ASP A 606 0.40 -11.99 -36.95
C ASP A 606 -1.09 -11.80 -36.60
N GLN A 607 -1.66 -12.69 -35.77
CA GLN A 607 -3.05 -12.62 -35.29
C GLN A 607 -3.15 -12.30 -33.79
N ARG A 608 -2.01 -12.11 -33.10
CA ARG A 608 -2.01 -11.64 -31.71
C ARG A 608 -2.55 -10.21 -31.68
N PRO A 609 -3.56 -9.91 -30.84
CA PRO A 609 -4.15 -8.58 -30.81
C PRO A 609 -3.07 -7.54 -30.47
N HIS A 610 -2.87 -6.59 -31.40
CA HIS A 610 -2.16 -5.35 -31.11
C HIS A 610 -2.84 -4.71 -29.90
N VAL A 611 -2.04 -4.22 -28.94
CA VAL A 611 -2.57 -3.66 -27.70
C VAL A 611 -3.25 -2.33 -28.02
N TRP A 612 -4.54 -2.44 -28.36
CA TRP A 612 -5.46 -1.45 -28.90
C TRP A 612 -5.20 -0.99 -30.33
N GLY A 613 -5.87 -1.68 -31.28
CA GLY A 613 -6.09 -1.20 -32.66
C GLY A 613 -4.87 -1.23 -33.59
N THR A 614 -5.12 -1.36 -34.89
CA THR A 614 -4.13 -1.10 -35.93
C THR A 614 -3.64 0.35 -35.84
N PRO A 615 -2.36 0.64 -36.13
CA PRO A 615 -1.87 2.02 -36.18
C PRO A 615 -2.62 2.78 -37.28
N GLY A 616 -3.52 3.70 -36.94
CA GLY A 616 -4.19 4.52 -37.97
C GLY A 616 -5.41 5.34 -37.59
N ASP A 617 -6.23 4.97 -36.60
CA ASP A 617 -7.58 5.57 -36.46
C ASP A 617 -7.80 6.45 -35.21
N LEU A 618 -6.77 7.21 -34.81
CA LEU A 618 -6.93 8.34 -33.89
C LEU A 618 -6.73 9.67 -34.63
N ASP A 619 -7.37 9.82 -35.78
CA ASP A 619 -7.62 11.14 -36.35
C ASP A 619 -8.77 11.11 -37.37
N ARG A 620 -9.95 11.58 -36.94
CA ARG A 620 -10.95 12.27 -37.78
C ARG A 620 -12.06 12.83 -36.89
N GLY A 621 -11.92 14.11 -36.57
CA GLY A 621 -13.02 14.92 -36.07
C GLY A 621 -14.09 15.16 -37.14
N THR A 622 -15.34 15.27 -36.66
CA THR A 622 -16.47 16.05 -37.19
C THR A 622 -16.83 15.94 -38.67
N THR A 623 -18.00 15.37 -38.95
CA THR A 623 -19.09 16.11 -39.63
C THR A 623 -20.44 15.39 -39.51
N THR A 624 -21.46 16.22 -39.34
CA THR A 624 -22.91 16.01 -39.25
C THR A 624 -23.54 15.33 -40.46
N ALA A 625 -24.52 14.43 -40.26
CA ALA A 625 -25.90 14.55 -40.78
C ALA A 625 -26.82 13.35 -40.40
N THR A 626 -28.03 13.73 -40.00
CA THR A 626 -29.34 13.03 -39.90
C THR A 626 -29.59 11.97 -40.99
N THR A 627 -30.45 10.93 -40.88
CA THR A 627 -31.86 10.90 -40.43
C THR A 627 -32.41 9.43 -40.41
N THR A 628 -33.29 9.12 -39.44
CA THR A 628 -34.52 8.27 -39.47
C THR A 628 -34.57 6.73 -39.68
N THR A 629 -35.25 6.11 -38.67
CA THR A 629 -36.32 5.07 -38.68
C THR A 629 -36.07 3.58 -38.99
N SER A 630 -36.12 2.76 -37.91
CA SER A 630 -36.95 1.56 -37.58
C SER A 630 -37.72 0.74 -38.66
N PRO A 631 -38.28 -0.47 -38.35
CA PRO A 631 -37.79 -1.64 -37.59
C PRO A 631 -38.20 -3.01 -38.24
N THR A 632 -37.98 -4.12 -37.49
CA THR A 632 -38.60 -5.48 -37.58
C THR A 632 -38.25 -6.41 -38.74
N GLU A 633 -37.74 -7.62 -38.44
CA GLU A 633 -38.51 -8.87 -38.62
C GLU A 633 -37.81 -10.12 -38.04
N THR A 634 -38.65 -10.91 -37.40
CA THR A 634 -38.50 -12.27 -36.88
C THR A 634 -38.37 -13.30 -38.01
N THR A 635 -37.54 -14.33 -37.83
CA THR A 635 -37.85 -15.66 -38.39
C THR A 635 -37.25 -16.79 -37.55
N THR A 636 -38.11 -17.75 -37.26
CA THR A 636 -37.88 -18.97 -36.48
C THR A 636 -37.76 -20.15 -37.45
N HIS A 637 -36.76 -21.04 -37.29
CA HIS A 637 -36.94 -22.50 -37.12
C HIS A 637 -35.67 -23.36 -37.40
N GLN A 638 -35.33 -24.15 -36.37
CA GLN A 638 -34.93 -25.58 -36.37
C GLN A 638 -33.81 -26.13 -37.28
N GLN A 639 -32.76 -26.67 -36.62
CA GLN A 639 -32.37 -28.10 -36.63
C GLN A 639 -31.20 -28.30 -35.64
N GLN A 640 -31.42 -28.89 -34.46
CA GLN A 640 -31.18 -30.31 -34.09
C GLN A 640 -29.73 -30.80 -34.15
N GLN A 641 -29.17 -31.02 -32.95
CA GLN A 641 -28.37 -32.16 -32.49
C GLN A 641 -27.29 -32.74 -33.42
N GLN A 642 -26.01 -32.52 -33.07
CA GLN A 642 -24.97 -33.57 -33.08
C GLN A 642 -23.62 -33.09 -32.48
N GLN A 643 -23.35 -33.53 -31.25
CA GLN A 643 -22.03 -33.90 -30.69
C GLN A 643 -22.33 -34.96 -29.60
N PRO A 644 -21.45 -35.92 -29.23
CA PRO A 644 -19.99 -35.89 -29.33
C PRO A 644 -19.28 -37.25 -29.67
N GLN A 645 -18.18 -37.24 -30.41
CA GLN A 645 -17.26 -38.40 -30.46
C GLN A 645 -15.77 -38.10 -30.24
N GLN A 646 -15.35 -36.85 -30.04
CA GLN A 646 -13.92 -36.53 -29.87
C GLN A 646 -13.42 -36.42 -28.41
N GLN A 647 -14.30 -36.41 -27.39
CA GLN A 647 -13.87 -36.33 -25.98
C GLN A 647 -13.57 -37.69 -25.31
N GLN A 648 -14.02 -38.82 -25.86
CA GLN A 648 -13.74 -40.14 -25.28
C GLN A 648 -12.40 -40.76 -25.72
N GLN A 649 -11.75 -40.24 -26.77
CA GLN A 649 -10.45 -40.74 -27.23
C GLN A 649 -9.25 -40.14 -26.48
N GLN A 650 -9.37 -38.94 -25.90
CA GLN A 650 -8.30 -38.33 -25.09
C GLN A 650 -8.21 -38.91 -23.67
N GLN A 651 -9.33 -39.37 -23.08
CA GLN A 651 -9.33 -39.97 -21.74
C GLN A 651 -8.71 -41.38 -21.68
N ARG A 652 -8.65 -42.13 -22.79
CA ARG A 652 -7.99 -43.46 -22.81
C ARG A 652 -6.47 -43.42 -22.96
N ARG A 653 -5.90 -42.29 -23.44
CA ARG A 653 -4.44 -42.12 -23.56
C ARG A 653 -3.74 -41.71 -22.25
N TRP A 654 -4.47 -41.16 -21.28
CA TRP A 654 -3.90 -40.72 -19.99
C TRP A 654 -3.95 -41.78 -18.89
N SER A 655 -4.75 -42.84 -19.05
CA SER A 655 -4.84 -43.95 -18.07
C SER A 655 -3.81 -45.06 -18.29
N GLY A 656 -3.11 -45.07 -19.43
CA GLY A 656 -2.15 -46.13 -19.81
C GLY A 656 -0.71 -45.91 -19.32
N ASN A 657 -0.31 -44.69 -18.98
CA ASN A 657 1.08 -44.36 -18.61
C ASN A 657 1.34 -44.29 -17.09
N LYS A 658 0.45 -44.82 -16.25
CA LYS A 658 0.62 -44.84 -14.77
C LYS A 658 0.72 -46.24 -14.16
N LEU A 659 0.91 -47.27 -14.97
CA LEU A 659 1.02 -48.66 -14.50
C LEU A 659 2.39 -49.32 -14.74
N GLU A 660 3.40 -48.62 -15.28
CA GLU A 660 4.72 -49.21 -15.58
C GLU A 660 5.92 -48.66 -14.78
N GLU A 661 5.76 -47.71 -13.86
CA GLU A 661 6.87 -47.24 -13.00
C GLU A 661 6.77 -47.71 -11.52
N GLY A 662 6.07 -48.82 -11.29
CA GLY A 662 5.89 -49.43 -9.96
C GLY A 662 6.59 -50.78 -9.74
N GLN A 663 7.41 -51.26 -10.69
CA GLN A 663 8.12 -52.54 -10.58
C GLN A 663 9.55 -52.44 -11.11
N GLN A 664 10.42 -51.71 -10.41
CA GLN A 664 11.87 -51.89 -10.48
C GLN A 664 12.53 -51.23 -9.26
N GLN A 665 12.29 -51.80 -8.08
CA GLN A 665 13.17 -51.73 -6.90
C GLN A 665 12.73 -52.79 -5.87
N GLN A 666 13.14 -54.03 -6.15
CA GLN A 666 13.52 -55.05 -5.18
C GLN A 666 14.85 -55.63 -5.63
#